data_AF-A0A7V1RER6-F1
#
_entry.id   AF-A0A7V1RER6-F1
#
_cell.length_a   1.000
_cell.length_b   1.000
_cell.length_c   1.000
_cell.angle_alpha   90.00
_cell.angle_beta   90.00
_cell.angle_gamma   90.00
#
_symmetry.space_group_name_H-M   'P 1'
#
loop_
_entity.id
_entity.type
_entity.pdbx_description
1 polymer ?
#
loop_
_entity_poly.entity_id
_entity_poly.type
_entity_poly.pdbx_seq_one_letter_code
_entity_poly.pdbx_strand_id
1 'polypeptide(L)'
;MRSGRGSMRASVGCISQPATPRTCARERVHACLRGLHLTTDYASHMCAGEGPCVPPWAASHNRLRLAPVRGRGSVRASLGPVPPTPKDSPGLAVYGYWEERPGGGSPRKRDFMPAARAGEQRRALARRARALSGALGVLMLCASGCGRRPNASGDAPAAWGGTPQMAALLARIARTTQPADIPFYLNAGRARILRAEMERAPTLEAKAPLWLQHAIELLNAGETRGAQESLAELERTLRSREPFLWEQMGLEVATWRAVASLREGEEANCCAVNTAESCLLPITGGGVHRRQEGSRRAMAILQRILRKHPGDLRARWLLSIAAMTLGRYPDGVPARWRIPPAAFASEHPFLRFPNVAPRLGLAIRGLSGGCVADDLNGDGLLDLMVSSMGLPDQLRLFLNRGDGRFQEWTQQAGLAGETGGLNLMPADYDNDGDLDVMVLRGGWMGKAGRFPCSLLRNEGGARFVDVTGSAGLLRAGPTQAAAWLDYDLDGLLDLFLAFESGPHGAHPCALYRNLGNGAFADVAHRAGVALTGYVKAAVAADYDNDGDPDLFLSRLEEGGARNVLYRNDGNGTFVDVAEAAGIRGPRFSFPAAFFDYDNDGWTDLFVCGFNVSTLAEVAADYLGRPQGGERPRLYRNNRDGTFTDVTRQAGLDRLILGMGINVGDLDNDGWLDLYVGTGNPSLDMVIPNRMFRNDGGRRFQEVTTAGGFGHLQKGHGIAFADLNNDGQQDVFAQMGGANFSDVAYSALFANPGHRGRWLVLRLEGARTNRGAMGARIRVTARTPRGRRTLHRTVGTGGSFGANPLRAEIGLGSADAVERVEVYWPVTRRLEQFTGLWPDRRYHLREGTGRAVEEHVPSFRWPSP
;
A
#
# COMPACT_ATOMS: atom_id res chain seq x y z
N MET A 1 -9.88 56.30 42.27
CA MET A 1 -10.83 57.35 42.75
C MET A 1 -12.26 56.82 42.64
N ARG A 2 -13.21 57.46 43.33
CA ARG A 2 -14.68 57.25 43.39
C ARG A 2 -15.37 56.73 42.11
N SER A 3 -16.53 56.06 42.12
CA SER A 3 -17.33 55.35 43.16
C SER A 3 -18.64 54.86 42.52
N GLY A 4 -19.18 53.68 42.90
CA GLY A 4 -20.53 53.28 42.45
C GLY A 4 -20.97 51.90 42.94
N ARG A 5 -21.63 51.82 44.10
CA ARG A 5 -22.31 50.60 44.60
C ARG A 5 -23.83 50.80 44.54
N GLY A 6 -24.57 49.72 44.31
CA GLY A 6 -26.03 49.66 44.50
C GLY A 6 -26.51 48.22 44.68
N SER A 7 -27.03 47.89 45.86
CA SER A 7 -27.71 46.64 46.24
C SER A 7 -29.25 46.89 46.25
N MET A 8 -30.19 45.93 46.22
CA MET A 8 -30.38 44.74 47.08
C MET A 8 -31.43 43.74 46.51
N ARG A 9 -31.23 42.45 46.85
CA ARG A 9 -32.16 41.42 47.41
C ARG A 9 -33.69 41.40 47.16
N ALA A 10 -34.16 40.16 46.88
CA ALA A 10 -35.30 39.41 47.52
C ALA A 10 -36.75 39.73 47.10
N SER A 11 -37.76 38.82 47.12
CA SER A 11 -37.82 37.35 47.37
C SER A 11 -39.24 36.75 47.08
N VAL A 12 -39.30 35.46 46.68
CA VAL A 12 -40.40 34.46 46.93
C VAL A 12 -41.83 34.69 46.36
N GLY A 13 -42.38 33.65 45.72
CA GLY A 13 -43.82 33.48 45.39
C GLY A 13 -44.06 32.13 44.67
N CYS A 14 -45.11 31.36 45.01
CA CYS A 14 -45.21 29.93 44.68
C CYS A 14 -46.56 29.46 44.08
N ILE A 15 -46.52 28.31 43.40
CA ILE A 15 -47.62 27.33 43.15
C ILE A 15 -48.79 27.74 42.22
N SER A 16 -48.95 27.03 41.09
CA SER A 16 -50.10 26.11 40.86
C SER A 16 -50.05 25.34 39.52
N GLN A 17 -50.44 24.07 39.59
CA GLN A 17 -50.85 23.13 38.52
C GLN A 17 -52.24 22.55 38.96
N PRO A 18 -52.90 21.59 38.28
CA PRO A 18 -52.74 21.04 36.91
C PRO A 18 -54.10 20.97 36.14
N ALA A 19 -54.09 20.48 34.88
CA ALA A 19 -55.21 19.72 34.33
C ALA A 19 -54.79 18.74 33.20
N THR A 20 -55.20 17.47 33.33
CA THR A 20 -55.30 16.47 32.23
C THR A 20 -56.68 15.82 32.33
N PRO A 21 -57.21 15.23 31.25
CA PRO A 21 -57.43 13.79 31.32
C PRO A 21 -57.33 13.01 29.97
N ARG A 22 -56.74 11.79 30.04
CA ARG A 22 -57.29 10.45 29.67
C ARG A 22 -57.88 10.18 28.25
N THR A 23 -57.87 8.98 27.64
CA THR A 23 -57.30 7.62 27.87
C THR A 23 -57.56 6.69 26.66
N CYS A 24 -56.78 5.61 26.51
CA CYS A 24 -57.16 4.31 25.87
C CYS A 24 -57.34 4.26 24.32
N ALA A 25 -57.14 3.12 23.62
CA ALA A 25 -56.65 1.78 24.02
C ALA A 25 -55.98 1.01 22.84
N ARG A 26 -55.40 -0.15 23.22
CA ARG A 26 -54.77 -1.22 22.41
C ARG A 26 -55.62 -1.70 21.21
N GLU A 27 -54.94 -2.27 20.19
CA GLU A 27 -55.06 -3.70 19.89
C GLU A 27 -53.88 -4.28 19.06
N ARG A 28 -53.69 -5.60 19.13
CA ARG A 28 -52.80 -6.43 18.30
C ARG A 28 -53.69 -7.33 17.43
N VAL A 29 -53.19 -7.89 16.33
CA VAL A 29 -53.23 -9.36 16.01
C VAL A 29 -52.83 -9.65 14.54
N HIS A 30 -51.94 -10.65 14.37
CA HIS A 30 -51.64 -11.53 13.21
C HIS A 30 -51.48 -10.97 11.77
N ALA A 31 -51.02 -11.75 10.78
CA ALA A 31 -49.86 -12.65 10.65
C ALA A 31 -49.81 -13.21 9.21
N CYS A 32 -48.60 -13.45 8.68
CA CYS A 32 -48.26 -14.50 7.69
C CYS A 32 -49.14 -14.70 6.43
N LEU A 33 -48.59 -14.45 5.22
CA LEU A 33 -48.13 -15.55 4.34
C LEU A 33 -47.50 -15.08 3.00
N ARG A 34 -46.68 -16.01 2.47
CA ARG A 34 -45.82 -16.02 1.28
C ARG A 34 -46.57 -15.79 -0.05
N GLY A 35 -45.83 -15.40 -1.11
CA GLY A 35 -46.23 -15.76 -2.49
C GLY A 35 -45.50 -15.04 -3.62
N LEU A 36 -44.58 -15.75 -4.29
CA LEU A 36 -43.92 -15.37 -5.55
C LEU A 36 -44.90 -14.91 -6.67
N HIS A 37 -44.50 -13.94 -7.51
CA HIS A 37 -43.93 -14.24 -8.85
C HIS A 37 -43.38 -13.01 -9.59
N LEU A 38 -42.42 -13.28 -10.49
CA LEU A 38 -41.80 -12.35 -11.45
C LEU A 38 -42.70 -12.11 -12.68
N THR A 39 -42.60 -10.91 -13.28
CA THR A 39 -42.45 -10.59 -14.74
C THR A 39 -42.40 -9.06 -14.87
N THR A 40 -41.27 -8.44 -15.22
CA THR A 40 -40.88 -8.03 -16.60
C THR A 40 -41.96 -7.27 -17.37
N ASP A 41 -41.86 -5.93 -17.38
CA ASP A 41 -41.50 -5.13 -18.57
C ASP A 41 -41.92 -3.67 -18.37
N TYR A 42 -41.03 -2.72 -18.71
CA TYR A 42 -41.45 -1.47 -19.38
C TYR A 42 -40.25 -0.79 -20.03
N ALA A 43 -40.35 -0.58 -21.34
CA ALA A 43 -39.40 0.21 -22.11
C ALA A 43 -39.94 1.64 -22.30
N SER A 44 -39.02 2.60 -22.24
CA SER A 44 -38.99 3.86 -23.00
C SER A 44 -40.26 4.73 -23.16
N HIS A 45 -40.17 5.99 -22.73
CA HIS A 45 -40.59 7.12 -23.57
C HIS A 45 -39.74 8.38 -23.31
N MET A 46 -39.37 9.08 -24.38
CA MET A 46 -38.93 10.48 -24.36
C MET A 46 -40.13 11.42 -24.50
N CYS A 47 -40.02 12.66 -24.01
CA CYS A 47 -40.33 13.87 -24.81
C CYS A 47 -39.81 15.16 -24.13
N ALA A 48 -39.74 16.25 -24.92
CA ALA A 48 -39.04 17.49 -24.60
C ALA A 48 -39.98 18.67 -24.25
N GLY A 49 -39.40 19.83 -23.89
CA GLY A 49 -40.08 21.13 -23.73
C GLY A 49 -39.08 22.30 -23.78
N GLU A 50 -39.50 23.46 -24.31
CA GLU A 50 -38.62 24.56 -24.78
C GLU A 50 -38.78 25.92 -24.05
N GLY A 51 -37.66 26.59 -23.75
CA GLY A 51 -37.40 28.08 -23.67
C GLY A 51 -38.33 29.06 -22.90
N PRO A 52 -38.09 30.40 -22.96
CA PRO A 52 -36.83 31.15 -23.24
C PRO A 52 -36.58 32.41 -22.33
N CYS A 53 -35.38 33.06 -22.39
CA CYS A 53 -35.14 34.55 -22.46
C CYS A 53 -33.73 35.10 -21.98
N VAL A 54 -32.89 35.47 -22.98
CA VAL A 54 -31.88 36.59 -23.21
C VAL A 54 -31.28 37.56 -22.11
N PRO A 55 -30.15 38.30 -22.38
CA PRO A 55 -29.05 38.63 -21.43
C PRO A 55 -28.64 40.14 -21.34
N PRO A 56 -27.39 40.53 -20.93
CA PRO A 56 -26.41 41.06 -21.93
C PRO A 56 -24.85 40.99 -21.65
N TRP A 57 -24.05 40.81 -22.72
CA TRP A 57 -22.78 41.49 -23.18
C TRP A 57 -21.57 41.76 -22.20
N ALA A 58 -20.27 41.89 -22.61
CA ALA A 58 -19.60 42.07 -23.92
C ALA A 58 -18.12 41.55 -23.98
N ALA A 59 -17.66 41.20 -25.21
CA ALA A 59 -16.37 41.48 -25.94
C ALA A 59 -14.97 41.44 -25.23
N SER A 60 -13.82 41.14 -25.87
CA SER A 60 -13.28 41.32 -27.25
C SER A 60 -12.00 40.45 -27.45
N HIS A 61 -11.32 40.23 -28.59
CA HIS A 61 -11.58 40.01 -30.03
C HIS A 61 -10.21 39.89 -30.76
N ASN A 62 -10.00 38.90 -31.64
CA ASN A 62 -9.23 38.93 -32.93
C ASN A 62 -8.97 37.50 -33.44
N ARG A 63 -9.53 36.99 -34.54
CA ARG A 63 -9.50 37.35 -35.99
C ARG A 63 -8.24 36.90 -36.76
N LEU A 64 -8.44 35.87 -37.62
CA LEU A 64 -8.11 35.73 -39.08
C LEU A 64 -7.91 34.23 -39.43
N ARG A 65 -8.23 33.65 -40.61
CA ARG A 65 -9.02 34.06 -41.81
C ARG A 65 -9.57 32.77 -42.51
N LEU A 66 -10.12 32.88 -43.73
CA LEU A 66 -10.56 31.79 -44.65
C LEU A 66 -9.45 31.53 -45.72
N ALA A 67 -9.45 30.54 -46.64
CA ALA A 67 -10.53 29.93 -47.44
C ALA A 67 -10.07 28.56 -48.12
N PRO A 68 -10.74 27.94 -49.13
CA PRO A 68 -10.97 26.48 -49.12
C PRO A 68 -10.50 25.67 -50.36
N VAL A 69 -10.67 24.34 -50.32
CA VAL A 69 -10.72 23.46 -51.53
C VAL A 69 -11.93 22.50 -51.46
N ARG A 70 -12.61 22.31 -52.59
CA ARG A 70 -13.77 21.40 -52.76
C ARG A 70 -13.33 20.00 -53.20
N GLY A 71 -14.08 18.97 -52.82
CA GLY A 71 -13.97 17.62 -53.40
C GLY A 71 -15.11 16.70 -52.97
N ARG A 72 -16.23 16.71 -53.70
CA ARG A 72 -17.28 15.67 -53.55
C ARG A 72 -16.89 14.45 -54.39
N GLY A 73 -16.96 13.27 -53.78
CA GLY A 73 -16.87 11.98 -54.48
C GLY A 73 -17.74 10.94 -53.77
N SER A 74 -18.91 10.67 -54.33
CA SER A 74 -19.87 9.71 -53.78
C SER A 74 -19.75 8.35 -54.47
N VAL A 75 -19.47 7.28 -53.73
CA VAL A 75 -19.65 5.90 -54.19
C VAL A 75 -20.28 5.07 -53.07
N ARG A 76 -21.42 4.46 -53.37
CA ARG A 76 -21.99 3.36 -52.54
C ARG A 76 -21.20 2.09 -52.83
N ALA A 77 -20.81 1.34 -51.80
CA ALA A 77 -20.41 -0.05 -51.95
C ALA A 77 -20.91 -0.91 -50.77
N SER A 78 -21.55 -2.00 -51.15
CA SER A 78 -21.99 -3.18 -50.41
C SER A 78 -21.29 -3.51 -49.08
N LEU A 79 -22.11 -3.85 -48.08
CA LEU A 79 -21.72 -4.71 -46.96
C LEU A 79 -21.27 -6.09 -47.48
N GLY A 80 -20.09 -6.54 -47.04
CA GLY A 80 -19.59 -7.91 -47.20
C GLY A 80 -19.02 -8.40 -45.85
N PRO A 81 -19.04 -9.71 -45.56
CA PRO A 81 -18.75 -10.21 -44.21
C PRO A 81 -17.27 -10.08 -43.84
N VAL A 82 -17.04 -9.75 -42.56
CA VAL A 82 -15.71 -9.69 -41.94
C VAL A 82 -15.14 -11.12 -41.81
N PRO A 83 -13.93 -11.41 -42.32
CA PRO A 83 -13.30 -12.72 -42.11
C PRO A 83 -12.84 -12.87 -40.64
N PRO A 84 -12.92 -14.07 -40.04
CA PRO A 84 -12.48 -14.29 -38.67
C PRO A 84 -10.97 -14.09 -38.54
N THR A 85 -10.54 -13.39 -37.49
CA THR A 85 -9.13 -13.29 -37.12
C THR A 85 -8.58 -14.63 -36.65
N PRO A 86 -7.36 -15.04 -37.06
CA PRO A 86 -6.73 -16.23 -36.50
C PRO A 86 -6.42 -16.02 -35.02
N LYS A 87 -7.18 -16.69 -34.16
CA LYS A 87 -6.65 -17.14 -32.88
C LYS A 87 -5.72 -18.31 -33.20
N ASP A 88 -4.43 -18.10 -33.00
CA ASP A 88 -3.47 -19.05 -32.44
C ASP A 88 -2.05 -18.62 -32.81
N SER A 89 -1.34 -18.09 -31.82
CA SER A 89 0.10 -17.87 -31.84
C SER A 89 0.55 -17.90 -30.38
N PRO A 90 1.32 -18.92 -29.95
CA PRO A 90 1.74 -19.03 -28.56
C PRO A 90 2.80 -17.96 -28.26
N GLY A 91 2.36 -16.82 -27.75
CA GLY A 91 3.28 -15.87 -27.11
C GLY A 91 3.86 -16.53 -25.86
N LEU A 92 5.18 -16.58 -25.74
CA LEU A 92 5.82 -16.98 -24.50
C LEU A 92 5.49 -15.96 -23.41
N ALA A 93 4.53 -16.29 -22.55
CA ALA A 93 4.27 -15.59 -21.31
C ALA A 93 5.41 -15.87 -20.32
N VAL A 94 6.51 -15.13 -20.46
CA VAL A 94 7.51 -15.00 -19.39
C VAL A 94 6.78 -14.28 -18.24
N TYR A 95 6.70 -14.94 -17.08
CA TYR A 95 5.83 -14.59 -15.94
C TYR A 95 4.35 -14.98 -16.04
N GLY A 96 4.06 -16.17 -16.58
CA GLY A 96 2.89 -16.94 -16.14
C GLY A 96 3.11 -17.52 -14.72
N TYR A 97 2.09 -17.49 -13.87
CA TYR A 97 2.10 -18.19 -12.58
C TYR A 97 2.23 -19.71 -12.79
N TRP A 98 2.96 -20.40 -11.92
CA TRP A 98 3.17 -21.85 -11.99
C TRP A 98 1.90 -22.62 -11.60
N GLU A 99 1.04 -22.90 -12.58
CA GLU A 99 -0.04 -23.90 -12.44
C GLU A 99 0.44 -25.29 -12.88
N GLU A 100 0.66 -26.19 -11.91
CA GLU A 100 0.75 -27.62 -12.21
C GLU A 100 -0.64 -28.16 -12.59
N ARG A 101 -0.78 -28.70 -13.81
CA ARG A 101 -2.03 -29.33 -14.25
C ARG A 101 -2.22 -30.68 -13.56
N PRO A 102 -3.30 -30.91 -12.79
CA PRO A 102 -3.68 -32.26 -12.40
C PRO A 102 -4.21 -33.03 -13.62
N GLY A 103 -3.66 -34.23 -13.86
CA GLY A 103 -4.01 -35.07 -15.00
C GLY A 103 -5.48 -35.53 -14.97
N GLY A 104 -6.23 -35.27 -16.03
CA GLY A 104 -7.64 -35.65 -16.14
C GLY A 104 -7.83 -37.12 -16.55
N GLY A 105 -8.47 -37.90 -15.67
CA GLY A 105 -9.15 -39.16 -16.04
C GLY A 105 -10.65 -38.90 -16.21
N SER A 106 -11.20 -39.18 -17.40
CA SER A 106 -12.61 -38.87 -17.72
C SER A 106 -13.63 -39.85 -17.09
N PRO A 107 -14.90 -39.44 -16.87
CA PRO A 107 -15.84 -40.16 -16.01
C PRO A 107 -16.67 -41.25 -16.73
N ARG A 108 -17.30 -42.14 -15.95
CA ARG A 108 -18.45 -42.96 -16.40
C ARG A 108 -19.72 -42.58 -15.65
N LYS A 109 -20.83 -42.53 -16.40
CA LYS A 109 -22.17 -42.08 -16.01
C LYS A 109 -22.91 -43.07 -15.11
N ARG A 110 -23.79 -42.51 -14.25
CA ARG A 110 -25.15 -42.96 -13.85
C ARG A 110 -25.54 -42.17 -12.58
N ASP A 111 -26.76 -41.76 -12.28
CA ASP A 111 -28.00 -41.39 -12.95
C ASP A 111 -28.94 -40.95 -11.79
N PHE A 112 -29.72 -39.88 -11.96
CA PHE A 112 -30.95 -39.48 -11.22
C PHE A 112 -31.14 -39.70 -9.68
N MET A 113 -31.18 -38.57 -8.93
CA MET A 113 -32.30 -38.05 -8.07
C MET A 113 -33.04 -38.93 -6.99
N PRO A 114 -33.76 -38.34 -5.99
CA PRO A 114 -33.35 -37.33 -5.00
C PRO A 114 -33.86 -37.59 -3.53
N ALA A 115 -33.34 -36.82 -2.57
CA ALA A 115 -33.92 -36.38 -1.27
C ALA A 115 -34.89 -37.26 -0.42
N ALA A 116 -34.58 -37.47 0.87
CA ALA A 116 -35.57 -37.40 1.97
C ALA A 116 -35.00 -37.40 3.42
N ARG A 117 -35.52 -36.44 4.22
CA ARG A 117 -35.82 -36.48 5.68
C ARG A 117 -34.69 -36.44 6.72
N ALA A 118 -34.98 -35.63 7.75
CA ALA A 118 -34.22 -35.42 8.97
C ALA A 118 -35.00 -35.97 10.18
N GLY A 119 -34.33 -36.07 11.34
CA GLY A 119 -34.97 -35.99 12.65
C GLY A 119 -34.69 -37.16 13.60
N GLU A 120 -34.69 -36.82 14.90
CA GLU A 120 -34.65 -37.71 16.08
C GLU A 120 -33.28 -38.34 16.42
N GLN A 121 -32.84 -38.40 17.69
CA GLN A 121 -33.33 -37.82 18.95
C GLN A 121 -32.15 -37.63 19.94
N ARG A 122 -32.27 -36.75 20.94
CA ARG A 122 -31.22 -36.48 21.95
C ARG A 122 -31.53 -37.15 23.31
N ARG A 123 -30.55 -37.92 23.81
CA ARG A 123 -30.14 -38.15 25.23
C ARG A 123 -31.11 -38.88 26.21
N ALA A 124 -30.60 -39.95 26.85
CA ALA A 124 -30.87 -40.27 28.26
C ALA A 124 -29.79 -41.16 28.94
N LEU A 125 -29.25 -40.66 30.07
CA LEU A 125 -28.63 -41.29 31.27
C LEU A 125 -28.00 -42.71 31.29
N ALA A 126 -26.65 -42.74 31.34
CA ALA A 126 -25.78 -43.03 32.51
C ALA A 126 -26.03 -44.19 33.55
N ARG A 127 -24.88 -44.78 33.96
CA ARG A 127 -24.51 -45.49 35.24
C ARG A 127 -24.60 -47.04 35.30
N ARG A 128 -23.43 -47.70 35.45
CA ARG A 128 -23.04 -48.57 36.61
C ARG A 128 -21.56 -49.00 36.51
N ALA A 129 -20.96 -49.49 37.61
CA ALA A 129 -19.50 -49.57 37.75
C ALA A 129 -18.97 -50.69 38.69
N ARG A 130 -17.72 -51.11 38.42
CA ARG A 130 -16.62 -51.55 39.34
C ARG A 130 -16.59 -52.94 40.00
N ALA A 131 -15.35 -53.28 40.40
CA ALA A 131 -14.83 -54.34 41.33
C ALA A 131 -14.55 -55.74 40.71
N LEU A 132 -13.53 -56.54 41.13
CA LEU A 132 -12.46 -56.41 42.15
C LEU A 132 -11.24 -57.34 41.84
N SER A 133 -10.10 -57.05 42.48
CA SER A 133 -8.78 -57.71 42.64
C SER A 133 -8.77 -59.21 43.04
N GLY A 134 -7.65 -59.97 43.11
CA GLY A 134 -6.19 -59.73 42.93
C GLY A 134 -5.32 -60.95 43.41
N ALA A 135 -4.01 -60.74 43.71
CA ALA A 135 -2.98 -61.66 44.31
C ALA A 135 -2.21 -62.64 43.36
N LEU A 136 -0.95 -63.08 43.60
CA LEU A 136 0.28 -62.52 44.24
C LEU A 136 1.50 -63.47 43.94
N GLY A 137 2.76 -63.01 43.80
CA GLY A 137 3.93 -63.90 43.60
C GLY A 137 5.30 -63.20 43.35
N VAL A 138 6.34 -63.58 44.09
CA VAL A 138 7.53 -62.77 44.49
C VAL A 138 8.85 -63.03 43.72
N LEU A 139 9.64 -61.96 43.52
CA LEU A 139 11.11 -61.77 43.25
C LEU A 139 11.94 -62.71 42.32
N MET A 140 12.66 -62.08 41.36
CA MET A 140 14.13 -61.87 41.45
C MET A 140 14.62 -60.72 40.53
N LEU A 141 15.85 -60.22 40.75
CA LEU A 141 16.41 -59.01 40.12
C LEU A 141 16.93 -59.25 38.69
N CYS A 142 16.80 -58.24 37.79
CA CYS A 142 17.95 -57.45 37.31
C CYS A 142 17.60 -56.32 36.30
N ALA A 143 18.17 -55.14 36.56
CA ALA A 143 18.59 -54.06 35.65
C ALA A 143 17.71 -53.49 34.51
N SER A 144 17.76 -52.15 34.44
CA SER A 144 17.55 -51.25 33.29
C SER A 144 16.12 -50.87 32.83
N GLY A 145 15.91 -49.57 32.62
CA GLY A 145 14.98 -49.08 31.59
C GLY A 145 13.57 -48.58 31.97
N CYS A 146 13.29 -48.19 33.22
CA CYS A 146 11.94 -47.66 33.56
C CYS A 146 11.65 -46.29 32.91
N GLY A 147 10.91 -46.31 31.80
CA GLY A 147 10.25 -45.12 31.26
C GLY A 147 9.18 -44.60 32.22
N ARG A 148 9.37 -43.40 32.77
CA ARG A 148 8.32 -42.66 33.48
C ARG A 148 7.56 -41.78 32.49
N ARG A 149 6.23 -41.81 32.56
CA ARG A 149 5.39 -40.74 32.01
C ARG A 149 5.71 -39.43 32.75
N PRO A 150 5.94 -38.30 32.07
CA PRO A 150 5.93 -37.00 32.71
C PRO A 150 4.50 -36.60 33.09
N ASN A 151 4.35 -35.93 34.22
CA ASN A 151 3.10 -35.31 34.64
C ASN A 151 2.76 -34.09 33.77
N ALA A 152 1.49 -33.68 33.81
CA ALA A 152 1.13 -32.30 33.54
C ALA A 152 1.66 -31.38 34.68
N SER A 153 1.98 -30.13 34.35
CA SER A 153 2.79 -29.16 35.12
C SER A 153 4.30 -29.45 35.12
N GLY A 154 5.03 -28.61 34.40
CA GLY A 154 6.46 -28.69 34.17
C GLY A 154 6.81 -27.82 32.96
N ASP A 155 7.56 -26.76 33.22
CA ASP A 155 8.24 -25.87 32.27
C ASP A 155 7.38 -25.17 31.19
N ALA A 156 7.06 -23.90 31.45
CA ALA A 156 6.94 -22.94 30.35
C ALA A 156 8.27 -22.97 29.56
N PRO A 157 8.24 -23.01 28.21
CA PRO A 157 9.47 -23.02 27.42
C PRO A 157 10.31 -21.79 27.80
N ALA A 158 11.59 -22.02 28.10
CA ALA A 158 12.51 -20.99 28.60
C ALA A 158 12.36 -19.71 27.77
N ALA A 159 12.07 -18.60 28.46
CA ALA A 159 11.46 -17.40 27.90
C ALA A 159 12.05 -17.02 26.52
N TRP A 160 11.28 -17.32 25.47
CA TRP A 160 11.65 -17.00 24.11
C TRP A 160 11.30 -15.52 23.88
N GLY A 161 12.27 -14.64 24.06
CA GLY A 161 12.09 -13.19 23.95
C GLY A 161 13.42 -12.45 24.08
N GLY A 162 13.52 -11.30 23.42
CA GLY A 162 14.74 -10.51 23.30
C GLY A 162 15.35 -10.55 21.89
N THR A 163 15.87 -9.39 21.47
CA THR A 163 16.50 -9.18 20.17
C THR A 163 17.59 -10.21 19.83
N PRO A 164 18.50 -10.63 20.73
CA PRO A 164 19.55 -11.60 20.39
C PRO A 164 19.01 -12.95 19.89
N GLN A 165 17.87 -13.40 20.44
CA GLN A 165 17.21 -14.65 20.04
C GLN A 165 16.51 -14.51 18.69
N MET A 166 15.85 -13.37 18.44
CA MET A 166 15.24 -13.09 17.13
C MET A 166 16.31 -12.92 16.05
N ALA A 167 17.34 -12.10 16.27
CA ALA A 167 18.49 -11.96 15.38
C ALA A 167 19.15 -13.31 15.04
N ALA A 168 19.34 -14.19 16.03
CA ALA A 168 19.85 -15.54 15.80
C ALA A 168 18.90 -16.42 14.97
N LEU A 169 17.58 -16.27 15.15
CA LEU A 169 16.57 -16.95 14.33
C LEU A 169 16.58 -16.44 12.89
N LEU A 170 16.51 -15.11 12.67
CA LEU A 170 16.53 -14.49 11.35
C LEU A 170 17.80 -14.87 10.58
N ALA A 171 18.98 -14.76 11.23
CA ALA A 171 20.25 -15.17 10.65
C ALA A 171 20.30 -16.68 10.33
N ARG A 172 19.62 -17.53 11.11
CA ARG A 172 19.47 -18.96 10.79
C ARG A 172 18.60 -19.16 9.55
N ILE A 173 17.43 -18.51 9.47
CA ILE A 173 16.52 -18.63 8.31
C ILE A 173 17.22 -18.14 7.04
N ALA A 174 17.93 -17.01 7.10
CA ALA A 174 18.72 -16.47 6.00
C ALA A 174 19.78 -17.47 5.48
N ARG A 175 20.43 -18.24 6.37
CA ARG A 175 21.40 -19.28 5.99
C ARG A 175 20.77 -20.57 5.45
N THR A 176 19.56 -20.92 5.89
CA THR A 176 18.91 -22.20 5.51
C THR A 176 17.96 -22.10 4.31
N THR A 177 17.53 -20.88 3.95
CA THR A 177 16.61 -20.63 2.84
C THR A 177 17.20 -21.11 1.51
N GLN A 178 16.45 -21.93 0.77
CA GLN A 178 16.89 -22.45 -0.52
C GLN A 178 16.46 -21.53 -1.67
N PRO A 179 17.31 -21.31 -2.70
CA PRO A 179 16.95 -20.50 -3.87
C PRO A 179 15.71 -21.01 -4.63
N ALA A 180 15.41 -22.30 -4.56
CA ALA A 180 14.23 -22.92 -5.19
C ALA A 180 12.91 -22.55 -4.50
N ASP A 181 12.94 -22.17 -3.22
CA ASP A 181 11.74 -21.92 -2.41
C ASP A 181 11.31 -20.44 -2.41
N ILE A 182 12.15 -19.54 -2.91
CA ILE A 182 11.91 -18.10 -2.97
C ILE A 182 11.81 -17.62 -4.44
N PRO A 183 10.69 -16.99 -4.88
CA PRO A 183 10.49 -16.69 -6.30
C PRO A 183 11.34 -15.54 -6.85
N PHE A 184 11.62 -14.52 -6.03
CA PHE A 184 12.19 -13.24 -6.49
C PHE A 184 13.52 -12.86 -5.83
N TYR A 185 14.16 -13.74 -5.06
CA TYR A 185 15.41 -13.44 -4.37
C TYR A 185 16.39 -14.63 -4.46
N LEU A 186 17.60 -14.50 -3.92
CA LEU A 186 18.69 -15.49 -4.05
C LEU A 186 19.00 -15.84 -5.53
N ASN A 187 18.88 -14.85 -6.42
CA ASN A 187 18.88 -15.03 -7.88
C ASN A 187 20.12 -15.75 -8.43
N ALA A 188 21.32 -15.53 -7.85
CA ALA A 188 22.53 -16.28 -8.22
C ALA A 188 22.42 -17.81 -7.94
N GLY A 189 21.65 -18.20 -6.91
CA GLY A 189 21.29 -19.59 -6.66
C GLY A 189 20.30 -20.13 -7.69
N ARG A 190 19.29 -19.32 -8.04
CA ARG A 190 18.27 -19.66 -9.06
C ARG A 190 18.89 -19.83 -10.45
N ALA A 191 19.82 -18.95 -10.82
CA ALA A 191 20.61 -19.06 -12.05
C ALA A 191 21.39 -20.39 -12.13
N ARG A 192 22.00 -20.85 -11.03
CA ARG A 192 22.69 -22.16 -10.98
C ARG A 192 21.75 -23.34 -11.19
N ILE A 193 20.51 -23.27 -10.68
CA ILE A 193 19.49 -24.31 -10.90
C ILE A 193 19.11 -24.36 -12.39
N LEU A 194 18.72 -23.21 -12.96
CA LEU A 194 18.35 -23.12 -14.37
C LEU A 194 19.48 -23.53 -15.32
N ARG A 195 20.75 -23.25 -14.97
CA ARG A 195 21.91 -23.75 -15.72
C ARG A 195 21.98 -25.28 -15.74
N ALA A 196 21.80 -25.93 -14.60
CA ALA A 196 21.83 -27.40 -14.51
C ALA A 196 20.66 -28.05 -15.25
N GLU A 197 19.48 -27.43 -15.27
CA GLU A 197 18.34 -27.86 -16.10
C GLU A 197 18.61 -27.67 -17.59
N MET A 198 19.14 -26.50 -17.97
CA MET A 198 19.56 -26.14 -19.33
C MET A 198 20.66 -27.08 -19.87
N GLU A 199 21.54 -27.61 -19.02
CA GLU A 199 22.56 -28.60 -19.38
C GLU A 199 21.99 -30.02 -19.58
N ARG A 200 20.85 -30.34 -18.95
CA ARG A 200 20.12 -31.61 -19.10
C ARG A 200 19.12 -31.61 -20.26
N ALA A 201 18.75 -30.43 -20.77
CA ALA A 201 17.80 -30.29 -21.87
C ALA A 201 18.32 -30.96 -23.17
N PRO A 202 17.59 -31.92 -23.76
CA PRO A 202 18.12 -32.77 -24.84
C PRO A 202 18.15 -32.08 -26.22
N THR A 203 17.38 -31.02 -26.41
CA THR A 203 17.27 -30.27 -27.68
C THR A 203 17.49 -28.78 -27.46
N LEU A 204 17.90 -28.05 -28.50
CA LEU A 204 18.04 -26.59 -28.43
C LEU A 204 16.68 -25.89 -28.20
N GLU A 205 15.59 -26.49 -28.70
CA GLU A 205 14.21 -26.05 -28.42
C GLU A 205 13.88 -26.10 -26.92
N ALA A 206 14.13 -27.22 -26.24
CA ALA A 206 13.95 -27.32 -24.78
C ALA A 206 14.94 -26.43 -24.01
N LYS A 207 16.14 -26.23 -24.55
CA LYS A 207 17.22 -25.45 -23.90
C LYS A 207 16.99 -23.94 -23.95
N ALA A 208 16.42 -23.41 -25.04
CA ALA A 208 16.37 -21.97 -25.28
C ALA A 208 15.53 -21.16 -24.25
N PRO A 209 14.35 -21.61 -23.79
CA PRO A 209 13.60 -20.93 -22.73
C PRO A 209 14.35 -20.92 -21.40
N LEU A 210 14.95 -22.05 -21.02
CA LEU A 210 15.76 -22.18 -19.80
C LEU A 210 17.01 -21.27 -19.88
N TRP A 211 17.63 -21.16 -21.05
CA TRP A 211 18.78 -20.27 -21.27
C TRP A 211 18.37 -18.80 -21.13
N LEU A 212 17.25 -18.38 -21.72
CA LEU A 212 16.72 -17.03 -21.57
C LEU A 212 16.42 -16.72 -20.08
N GLN A 213 15.73 -17.62 -19.38
CA GLN A 213 15.46 -17.47 -17.95
C GLN A 213 16.74 -17.42 -17.10
N HIS A 214 17.71 -18.30 -17.37
CA HIS A 214 19.02 -18.27 -16.72
C HIS A 214 19.73 -16.92 -16.91
N ALA A 215 19.68 -16.34 -18.12
CA ALA A 215 20.28 -15.04 -18.38
C ALA A 215 19.52 -13.87 -17.70
N ILE A 216 18.21 -13.98 -17.53
CA ILE A 216 17.41 -13.04 -16.72
C ILE A 216 17.76 -13.17 -15.24
N GLU A 217 17.90 -14.38 -14.70
CA GLU A 217 18.31 -14.58 -13.30
C GLU A 217 19.76 -14.15 -13.02
N LEU A 218 20.67 -14.25 -13.99
CA LEU A 218 22.00 -13.60 -13.92
C LEU A 218 21.85 -12.07 -13.79
N LEU A 219 20.95 -11.45 -14.57
CA LEU A 219 20.70 -10.01 -14.47
C LEU A 219 20.11 -9.64 -13.11
N ASN A 220 19.11 -10.40 -12.64
CA ASN A 220 18.50 -10.24 -11.31
C ASN A 220 19.50 -10.47 -10.16
N ALA A 221 20.58 -11.23 -10.39
CA ALA A 221 21.67 -11.44 -9.45
C ALA A 221 22.72 -10.32 -9.44
N GLY A 222 22.62 -9.34 -10.35
CA GLY A 222 23.62 -8.29 -10.54
C GLY A 222 24.81 -8.73 -11.40
N GLU A 223 24.77 -9.92 -12.01
CA GLU A 223 25.76 -10.39 -12.99
C GLU A 223 25.48 -9.79 -14.38
N THR A 224 25.26 -8.48 -14.45
CA THR A 224 24.83 -7.74 -15.65
C THR A 224 25.67 -8.06 -16.90
N ARG A 225 26.99 -8.18 -16.75
CA ARG A 225 27.89 -8.58 -17.83
C ARG A 225 27.68 -10.04 -18.27
N GLY A 226 27.57 -10.97 -17.33
CA GLY A 226 27.32 -12.39 -17.63
C GLY A 226 25.97 -12.62 -18.31
N ALA A 227 24.94 -11.87 -17.90
CA ALA A 227 23.65 -11.83 -18.56
C ALA A 227 23.76 -11.34 -20.03
N GLN A 228 24.48 -10.24 -20.27
CA GLN A 228 24.69 -9.71 -21.63
C GLN A 228 25.45 -10.69 -22.54
N GLU A 229 26.51 -11.34 -22.02
CA GLU A 229 27.30 -12.34 -22.75
C GLU A 229 26.43 -13.57 -23.08
N SER A 230 25.69 -14.10 -22.09
CA SER A 230 24.76 -15.22 -22.23
C SER A 230 23.65 -14.96 -23.26
N LEU A 231 23.00 -13.78 -23.21
CA LEU A 231 21.96 -13.40 -24.19
C LEU A 231 22.53 -13.21 -25.61
N ALA A 232 23.75 -12.68 -25.75
CA ALA A 232 24.41 -12.54 -27.04
C ALA A 232 24.78 -13.91 -27.64
N GLU A 233 25.15 -14.87 -26.80
CA GLU A 233 25.40 -16.25 -27.22
C GLU A 233 24.12 -16.98 -27.63
N LEU A 234 23.03 -16.84 -26.86
CA LEU A 234 21.71 -17.38 -27.21
C LEU A 234 21.23 -16.84 -28.57
N GLU A 235 21.29 -15.51 -28.79
CA GLU A 235 20.92 -14.91 -30.08
C GLU A 235 21.74 -15.48 -31.25
N ARG A 236 23.08 -15.56 -31.09
CA ARG A 236 23.96 -16.11 -32.13
C ARG A 236 23.68 -17.59 -32.41
N THR A 237 23.38 -18.37 -31.38
CA THR A 237 23.12 -19.81 -31.49
C THR A 237 21.80 -20.08 -32.19
N LEU A 238 20.71 -19.43 -31.75
CA LEU A 238 19.39 -19.57 -32.38
C LEU A 238 19.42 -19.13 -33.86
N ARG A 239 20.00 -17.95 -34.15
CA ARG A 239 20.12 -17.45 -35.54
C ARG A 239 20.85 -18.40 -36.51
N SER A 240 21.80 -19.18 -36.01
CA SER A 240 22.68 -20.02 -36.84
C SER A 240 22.27 -21.49 -36.89
N ARG A 241 21.57 -22.00 -35.86
CA ARG A 241 21.20 -23.41 -35.74
C ARG A 241 19.70 -23.66 -35.79
N GLU A 242 18.88 -22.74 -35.29
CA GLU A 242 17.41 -22.89 -35.21
C GLU A 242 16.69 -21.60 -35.64
N PRO A 243 16.72 -21.24 -36.95
CA PRO A 243 16.16 -19.97 -37.42
C PRO A 243 14.66 -19.81 -37.12
N PHE A 244 13.89 -20.89 -37.14
CA PHE A 244 12.46 -20.90 -36.80
C PHE A 244 12.22 -20.55 -35.32
N LEU A 245 12.99 -21.14 -34.41
CA LEU A 245 12.95 -20.82 -32.98
C LEU A 245 13.42 -19.37 -32.71
N TRP A 246 14.36 -18.86 -33.51
CA TRP A 246 14.72 -17.45 -33.49
C TRP A 246 13.56 -16.53 -33.93
N GLU A 247 12.70 -16.93 -34.87
CA GLU A 247 11.52 -16.14 -35.24
C GLU A 247 10.49 -16.06 -34.10
N GLN A 248 10.34 -17.14 -33.31
CA GLN A 248 9.45 -17.18 -32.15
C GLN A 248 9.98 -16.39 -30.95
N MET A 249 11.26 -16.57 -30.58
CA MET A 249 11.82 -16.04 -29.32
C MET A 249 12.67 -14.78 -29.49
N GLY A 250 13.08 -14.44 -30.73
CA GLY A 250 14.11 -13.44 -30.98
C GLY A 250 13.76 -12.01 -30.59
N LEU A 251 12.47 -11.68 -30.52
CA LEU A 251 11.99 -10.40 -29.99
C LEU A 251 12.24 -10.29 -28.48
N GLU A 252 11.94 -11.34 -27.72
CA GLU A 252 12.12 -11.35 -26.27
C GLU A 252 13.61 -11.36 -25.90
N VAL A 253 14.42 -12.19 -26.57
CA VAL A 253 15.89 -12.19 -26.42
C VAL A 253 16.47 -10.82 -26.72
N ALA A 254 16.07 -10.17 -27.83
CA ALA A 254 16.54 -8.83 -28.16
C ALA A 254 16.10 -7.77 -27.14
N THR A 255 14.90 -7.91 -26.58
CA THR A 255 14.38 -6.97 -25.57
C THR A 255 15.16 -7.11 -24.26
N TRP A 256 15.42 -8.32 -23.77
CA TRP A 256 16.27 -8.52 -22.59
C TRP A 256 17.71 -8.07 -22.80
N ARG A 257 18.25 -8.15 -24.02
CA ARG A 257 19.56 -7.52 -24.33
C ARG A 257 19.53 -6.00 -24.19
N ALA A 258 18.41 -5.35 -24.53
CA ALA A 258 18.24 -3.93 -24.31
C ALA A 258 18.07 -3.58 -22.82
N VAL A 259 17.28 -4.37 -22.07
CA VAL A 259 17.09 -4.21 -20.61
C VAL A 259 18.42 -4.39 -19.88
N ALA A 260 19.20 -5.43 -20.16
CA ALA A 260 20.52 -5.64 -19.59
C ALA A 260 21.53 -4.52 -19.96
N SER A 261 21.33 -3.84 -21.10
CA SER A 261 22.14 -2.67 -21.49
C SER A 261 21.69 -1.38 -20.80
N LEU A 262 20.38 -1.20 -20.57
CA LEU A 262 19.85 -0.11 -19.74
C LEU A 262 20.31 -0.25 -18.29
N ARG A 263 20.27 -1.48 -17.76
CA ARG A 263 20.64 -1.79 -16.39
C ARG A 263 22.10 -1.47 -16.09
N GLU A 264 23.02 -1.80 -16.99
CA GLU A 264 24.42 -1.36 -16.90
C GLU A 264 24.55 0.17 -16.88
N GLY A 265 23.72 0.87 -17.66
CA GLY A 265 23.65 2.34 -17.65
C GLY A 265 23.16 2.89 -16.32
N GLU A 266 22.09 2.33 -15.76
CA GLU A 266 21.56 2.67 -14.44
C GLU A 266 22.62 2.44 -13.33
N GLU A 267 23.22 1.25 -13.32
CA GLU A 267 24.25 0.86 -12.34
C GLU A 267 25.45 1.82 -12.37
N ALA A 268 25.92 2.16 -13.57
CA ALA A 268 27.06 3.05 -13.77
C ALA A 268 26.77 4.53 -13.48
N ASN A 269 25.51 4.95 -13.29
CA ASN A 269 25.12 6.35 -13.10
C ASN A 269 24.19 6.54 -11.90
N CYS A 270 22.92 6.11 -11.96
CA CYS A 270 21.97 6.28 -10.85
C CYS A 270 22.44 5.58 -9.57
N CYS A 271 22.99 4.36 -9.67
CA CYS A 271 23.45 3.61 -8.50
C CYS A 271 24.88 3.97 -8.06
N ALA A 272 25.81 4.18 -8.99
CA ALA A 272 27.22 4.46 -8.65
C ALA A 272 27.51 5.94 -8.31
N VAL A 273 26.67 6.88 -8.74
CA VAL A 273 26.88 8.32 -8.53
C VAL A 273 25.79 8.95 -7.66
N ASN A 274 24.55 8.48 -7.76
CA ASN A 274 23.37 8.89 -6.99
C ASN A 274 23.25 10.42 -6.74
N THR A 275 22.68 11.13 -7.71
CA THR A 275 22.40 12.56 -7.64
C THR A 275 20.93 12.85 -7.28
N ALA A 276 20.64 14.07 -6.82
CA ALA A 276 19.27 14.53 -6.58
C ALA A 276 18.32 14.47 -7.81
N GLU A 277 18.86 14.32 -9.02
CA GLU A 277 18.09 14.18 -10.27
C GLU A 277 18.20 12.79 -10.90
N SER A 278 18.90 11.84 -10.24
CA SER A 278 19.11 10.49 -10.77
C SER A 278 17.79 9.76 -10.94
N CYS A 279 17.59 9.16 -12.12
CA CYS A 279 16.45 8.30 -12.43
C CYS A 279 15.06 8.93 -12.22
N LEU A 280 14.94 10.26 -12.18
CA LEU A 280 13.65 10.97 -12.24
C LEU A 280 13.17 11.14 -13.69
N LEU A 281 11.89 10.90 -13.95
CA LEU A 281 11.23 11.18 -15.23
C LEU A 281 10.71 12.62 -15.29
N PRO A 282 10.93 13.37 -16.39
CA PRO A 282 11.82 13.08 -17.50
C PRO A 282 13.30 13.22 -17.12
N ILE A 283 14.12 12.24 -17.52
CA ILE A 283 15.56 12.25 -17.18
C ILE A 283 16.23 13.41 -17.93
N THR A 284 16.66 14.41 -17.17
CA THR A 284 17.20 15.69 -17.62
C THR A 284 18.28 16.16 -16.63
N GLY A 285 19.00 17.24 -16.96
CA GLY A 285 19.98 17.85 -16.05
C GLY A 285 21.05 16.86 -15.57
N GLY A 286 21.27 16.84 -14.25
CA GLY A 286 22.17 15.92 -13.56
C GLY A 286 21.73 14.46 -13.53
N GLY A 287 20.52 14.14 -14.01
CA GLY A 287 20.07 12.76 -14.25
C GLY A 287 20.58 12.16 -15.57
N VAL A 288 21.07 12.98 -16.51
CA VAL A 288 21.64 12.50 -17.77
C VAL A 288 22.92 11.69 -17.50
N HIS A 289 22.98 10.48 -18.06
CA HIS A 289 24.10 9.56 -17.82
C HIS A 289 25.41 10.14 -18.37
N ARG A 290 26.46 10.08 -17.54
CA ARG A 290 27.85 10.41 -17.92
C ARG A 290 28.53 9.20 -18.54
N ARG A 291 28.31 8.00 -17.99
CA ARG A 291 28.73 6.71 -18.56
C ARG A 291 27.61 6.18 -19.45
N GLN A 292 27.72 6.42 -20.76
CA GLN A 292 26.61 6.29 -21.72
C GLN A 292 26.62 4.97 -22.51
N GLU A 293 27.58 4.10 -22.26
CA GLU A 293 27.86 2.91 -23.07
C GLU A 293 26.67 1.95 -23.11
N GLY A 294 26.11 1.64 -21.93
CA GLY A 294 24.89 0.84 -21.77
C GLY A 294 23.68 1.46 -22.49
N SER A 295 23.38 2.73 -22.20
CA SER A 295 22.28 3.47 -22.84
C SER A 295 22.39 3.55 -24.37
N ARG A 296 23.60 3.72 -24.92
CA ARG A 296 23.86 3.71 -26.38
C ARG A 296 23.62 2.33 -26.98
N ARG A 297 24.06 1.25 -26.32
CA ARG A 297 23.78 -0.13 -26.75
C ARG A 297 22.28 -0.43 -26.71
N ALA A 298 21.59 -0.09 -25.62
CA ALA A 298 20.15 -0.24 -25.50
C ALA A 298 19.41 0.45 -26.64
N MET A 299 19.69 1.74 -26.87
CA MET A 299 19.09 2.52 -27.95
C MET A 299 19.28 1.87 -29.32
N ALA A 300 20.48 1.36 -29.64
CA ALA A 300 20.77 0.70 -30.91
C ALA A 300 20.03 -0.63 -31.09
N ILE A 301 19.83 -1.40 -30.01
CA ILE A 301 19.04 -2.65 -30.01
C ILE A 301 17.55 -2.33 -30.18
N LEU A 302 17.02 -1.36 -29.45
CA LEU A 302 15.61 -0.96 -29.50
C LEU A 302 15.23 -0.40 -30.88
N GLN A 303 16.09 0.42 -31.49
CA GLN A 303 15.94 0.86 -32.89
C GLN A 303 16.06 -0.27 -33.93
N ARG A 304 16.65 -1.42 -33.57
CA ARG A 304 16.65 -2.63 -34.42
C ARG A 304 15.35 -3.40 -34.28
N ILE A 305 14.83 -3.54 -33.06
CA ILE A 305 13.50 -4.11 -32.78
C ILE A 305 12.44 -3.33 -33.55
N LEU A 306 12.39 -2.00 -33.40
CA LEU A 306 11.37 -1.13 -33.98
C LEU A 306 11.45 -0.97 -35.51
N ARG A 307 12.53 -1.42 -36.15
CA ARG A 307 12.58 -1.56 -37.63
C ARG A 307 11.87 -2.81 -38.13
N LYS A 308 11.76 -3.85 -37.29
CA LYS A 308 11.06 -5.10 -37.61
C LYS A 308 9.63 -5.11 -37.05
N HIS A 309 9.46 -4.61 -35.83
CA HIS A 309 8.22 -4.57 -35.08
C HIS A 309 7.87 -3.11 -34.73
N PRO A 310 7.51 -2.25 -35.71
CA PRO A 310 7.32 -0.81 -35.49
C PRO A 310 6.16 -0.47 -34.54
N GLY A 311 5.26 -1.41 -34.28
CA GLY A 311 4.16 -1.27 -33.32
C GLY A 311 4.51 -1.63 -31.87
N ASP A 312 5.70 -2.16 -31.59
CA ASP A 312 6.08 -2.66 -30.26
C ASP A 312 6.15 -1.51 -29.23
N LEU A 313 5.21 -1.48 -28.28
CA LEU A 313 5.10 -0.38 -27.31
C LEU A 313 6.12 -0.49 -26.17
N ARG A 314 6.53 -1.71 -25.79
CA ARG A 314 7.59 -1.97 -24.79
C ARG A 314 8.92 -1.39 -25.29
N ALA A 315 9.27 -1.67 -26.53
CA ALA A 315 10.47 -1.13 -27.17
C ALA A 315 10.39 0.39 -27.40
N ARG A 316 9.20 0.96 -27.70
CA ARG A 316 9.02 2.44 -27.79
C ARG A 316 9.19 3.14 -26.45
N TRP A 317 8.71 2.54 -25.36
CA TRP A 317 8.90 3.04 -24.00
C TRP A 317 10.38 3.03 -23.61
N LEU A 318 11.01 1.86 -23.67
CA LEU A 318 12.43 1.70 -23.34
C LEU A 318 13.33 2.55 -24.25
N LEU A 319 12.95 2.81 -25.51
CA LEU A 319 13.69 3.73 -26.40
C LEU A 319 13.59 5.18 -25.94
N SER A 320 12.43 5.60 -25.42
CA SER A 320 12.25 6.94 -24.87
C SER A 320 13.13 7.11 -23.62
N ILE A 321 13.11 6.16 -22.69
CA ILE A 321 14.00 6.15 -21.51
C ILE A 321 15.48 6.16 -21.93
N ALA A 322 15.89 5.27 -22.85
CA ALA A 322 17.26 5.24 -23.37
C ALA A 322 17.69 6.60 -23.95
N ALA A 323 16.83 7.26 -24.73
CA ALA A 323 17.12 8.58 -25.28
C ALA A 323 17.19 9.70 -24.23
N MET A 324 16.37 9.63 -23.17
CA MET A 324 16.41 10.58 -22.04
C MET A 324 17.73 10.41 -21.26
N THR A 325 18.15 9.18 -20.93
CA THR A 325 19.45 8.93 -20.26
C THR A 325 20.65 9.46 -21.05
N LEU A 326 20.52 9.62 -22.38
CA LEU A 326 21.56 10.16 -23.25
C LEU A 326 21.50 11.69 -23.43
N GLY A 327 20.50 12.37 -22.86
CA GLY A 327 20.24 13.79 -23.09
C GLY A 327 19.78 14.09 -24.53
N ARG A 328 19.18 13.11 -25.21
CA ARG A 328 18.79 13.17 -26.63
C ARG A 328 17.29 13.14 -26.87
N TYR A 329 16.47 12.95 -25.84
CA TYR A 329 15.01 12.98 -25.99
C TYR A 329 14.52 14.44 -26.08
N PRO A 330 13.57 14.78 -26.98
CA PRO A 330 12.84 13.88 -27.89
C PRO A 330 13.54 13.61 -29.22
N ASP A 331 14.50 14.43 -29.65
CA ASP A 331 14.91 14.50 -31.06
C ASP A 331 15.76 13.34 -31.57
N GLY A 332 16.51 12.69 -30.68
CA GLY A 332 17.17 11.41 -30.94
C GLY A 332 16.22 10.21 -31.09
N VAL A 333 14.92 10.38 -30.88
CA VAL A 333 13.89 9.36 -31.16
C VAL A 333 13.14 9.71 -32.45
N PRO A 334 13.22 8.88 -33.52
CA PRO A 334 12.48 9.10 -34.76
C PRO A 334 10.98 9.25 -34.52
N ALA A 335 10.36 10.26 -35.14
CA ALA A 335 8.96 10.66 -34.88
C ALA A 335 7.95 9.50 -34.92
N ARG A 336 8.12 8.55 -35.87
CA ARG A 336 7.28 7.34 -36.00
C ARG A 336 7.28 6.39 -34.79
N TRP A 337 8.31 6.46 -33.93
CA TRP A 337 8.45 5.63 -32.73
C TRP A 337 8.36 6.44 -31.43
N ARG A 338 8.50 7.77 -31.52
CA ARG A 338 8.46 8.70 -30.39
C ARG A 338 7.16 8.52 -29.58
N ILE A 339 7.27 8.41 -28.26
CA ILE A 339 6.20 8.79 -27.33
C ILE A 339 6.33 10.31 -27.18
N PRO A 340 5.27 11.12 -27.37
CA PRO A 340 5.39 12.58 -27.38
C PRO A 340 5.72 13.13 -25.98
N PRO A 341 6.49 14.23 -25.85
CA PRO A 341 6.82 14.82 -24.54
C PRO A 341 5.58 15.14 -23.69
N ALA A 342 4.48 15.54 -24.33
CA ALA A 342 3.20 15.82 -23.67
C ALA A 342 2.61 14.61 -22.92
N ALA A 343 2.96 13.36 -23.27
CA ALA A 343 2.52 12.18 -22.54
C ALA A 343 3.22 12.05 -21.16
N PHE A 344 4.38 12.69 -20.98
CA PHE A 344 5.13 12.70 -19.72
C PHE A 344 4.96 14.02 -18.94
N ALA A 345 4.15 14.96 -19.44
CA ALA A 345 3.92 16.24 -18.79
C ALA A 345 2.86 16.11 -17.70
N SER A 346 3.11 16.73 -16.54
CA SER A 346 2.10 16.94 -15.51
C SER A 346 0.89 17.72 -16.02
N GLU A 347 -0.28 17.39 -15.48
CA GLU A 347 -1.54 18.07 -15.81
C GLU A 347 -1.64 19.48 -15.23
N HIS A 348 -0.86 19.75 -14.17
CA HIS A 348 -0.81 21.03 -13.48
C HIS A 348 0.64 21.45 -13.22
N PRO A 349 0.98 22.75 -13.40
CA PRO A 349 2.26 23.28 -12.92
C PRO A 349 2.35 23.14 -11.40
N PHE A 350 3.52 22.79 -10.88
CA PHE A 350 3.73 22.62 -9.45
C PHE A 350 5.16 23.06 -9.07
N LEU A 351 5.39 23.35 -7.79
CA LEU A 351 6.74 23.63 -7.30
C LEU A 351 7.55 22.33 -7.30
N ARG A 352 8.85 22.42 -7.62
CA ARG A 352 9.73 21.25 -7.68
C ARG A 352 10.33 20.96 -6.31
N PHE A 353 10.15 19.73 -5.84
CA PHE A 353 10.67 19.23 -4.57
C PHE A 353 12.03 18.57 -4.84
N PRO A 354 13.16 19.17 -4.42
CA PRO A 354 14.46 18.55 -4.62
C PRO A 354 14.60 17.27 -3.78
N ASN A 355 15.16 16.20 -4.35
CA ASN A 355 15.57 15.05 -3.55
C ASN A 355 16.82 15.40 -2.73
N VAL A 356 16.67 15.50 -1.41
CA VAL A 356 17.73 15.89 -0.48
C VAL A 356 18.40 14.71 0.22
N ALA A 357 17.86 13.49 0.12
CA ALA A 357 18.37 12.32 0.83
C ALA A 357 19.90 12.10 0.70
N PRO A 358 20.55 12.27 -0.48
CA PRO A 358 21.99 12.02 -0.63
C PRO A 358 22.88 12.92 0.24
N ARG A 359 22.48 14.18 0.46
CA ARG A 359 23.25 15.15 1.26
C ARG A 359 23.00 15.07 2.76
N LEU A 360 21.93 14.39 3.18
CA LEU A 360 21.55 14.26 4.59
C LEU A 360 21.97 12.93 5.22
N GLY A 361 22.58 12.02 4.44
CA GLY A 361 22.87 10.65 4.86
C GLY A 361 21.66 9.70 4.81
N LEU A 362 20.55 10.14 4.22
CA LEU A 362 19.28 9.38 4.11
C LEU A 362 19.11 8.68 2.76
N ALA A 363 20.07 8.78 1.84
CA ALA A 363 20.11 7.95 0.64
C ALA A 363 20.53 6.53 1.03
N ILE A 364 19.57 5.77 1.53
CA ILE A 364 19.76 4.41 2.03
C ILE A 364 19.58 3.45 0.85
N ARG A 365 20.61 2.65 0.55
CA ARG A 365 20.55 1.69 -0.55
C ARG A 365 19.99 0.36 -0.07
N GLY A 366 18.84 -0.05 -0.60
CA GLY A 366 18.14 -1.27 -0.20
C GLY A 366 17.21 -1.82 -1.28
N LEU A 367 16.59 -2.95 -0.97
CA LEU A 367 15.46 -3.52 -1.70
C LEU A 367 14.15 -2.89 -1.19
N SER A 368 13.03 -3.34 -1.75
CA SER A 368 11.69 -2.96 -1.28
C SER A 368 11.55 -3.16 0.23
N GLY A 369 11.04 -2.16 0.93
CA GLY A 369 10.82 -2.15 2.37
C GLY A 369 9.91 -1.01 2.79
N GLY A 370 9.60 -0.95 4.09
CA GLY A 370 8.78 0.09 4.68
C GLY A 370 9.58 1.23 5.32
N CYS A 371 8.86 2.27 5.74
CA CYS A 371 9.40 3.38 6.51
C CYS A 371 8.43 3.85 7.59
N VAL A 372 8.98 4.36 8.69
CA VAL A 372 8.28 5.12 9.73
C VAL A 372 8.91 6.49 9.80
N ALA A 373 8.09 7.55 9.74
CA ALA A 373 8.49 8.90 10.10
C ALA A 373 7.67 9.32 11.32
N ASP A 374 8.26 9.31 12.51
CA ASP A 374 7.62 9.79 13.75
C ASP A 374 8.69 10.17 14.79
N ASP A 375 8.31 10.80 15.89
CA ASP A 375 9.19 11.09 17.03
C ASP A 375 9.41 9.80 17.85
N LEU A 376 10.52 9.10 17.59
CA LEU A 376 10.83 7.79 18.20
C LEU A 376 11.65 7.90 19.49
N ASN A 377 12.14 9.10 19.81
CA ASN A 377 13.02 9.35 20.95
C ASN A 377 12.42 10.31 22.02
N GLY A 378 11.32 11.00 21.70
CA GLY A 378 10.59 11.92 22.56
C GLY A 378 11.12 13.37 22.59
N ASP A 379 11.92 13.80 21.61
CA ASP A 379 12.54 15.14 21.56
C ASP A 379 11.79 16.18 20.72
N GLY A 380 10.70 15.78 20.04
CA GLY A 380 9.86 16.61 19.17
C GLY A 380 10.32 16.70 17.72
N LEU A 381 11.49 16.16 17.38
CA LEU A 381 11.96 16.02 16.01
C LEU A 381 11.49 14.68 15.44
N LEU A 382 11.05 14.68 14.17
CA LEU A 382 10.64 13.45 13.52
C LEU A 382 11.87 12.67 13.04
N ASP A 383 12.00 11.43 13.51
CA ASP A 383 13.03 10.46 13.16
C ASP A 383 12.61 9.61 11.95
N LEU A 384 13.53 8.78 11.43
CA LEU A 384 13.24 7.86 10.33
C LEU A 384 13.73 6.44 10.65
N MET A 385 12.81 5.46 10.66
CA MET A 385 13.15 4.03 10.65
C MET A 385 12.82 3.43 9.28
N VAL A 386 13.71 2.62 8.70
CA VAL A 386 13.48 1.97 7.39
C VAL A 386 13.91 0.51 7.37
N SER A 387 13.21 -0.31 6.58
CA SER A 387 13.52 -1.73 6.35
C SER A 387 13.90 -2.02 4.90
N SER A 388 14.34 -3.25 4.65
CA SER A 388 14.58 -3.81 3.31
C SER A 388 14.27 -5.30 3.35
N MET A 389 13.60 -5.86 2.33
CA MET A 389 13.16 -7.25 2.37
C MET A 389 14.29 -8.29 2.24
N GLY A 390 15.51 -7.89 1.90
CA GLY A 390 16.63 -8.82 1.75
C GLY A 390 16.93 -9.55 3.06
N LEU A 391 17.15 -10.86 2.98
CA LEU A 391 17.27 -11.71 4.18
C LEU A 391 18.37 -11.28 5.18
N PRO A 392 19.54 -10.76 4.75
CA PRO A 392 20.56 -10.23 5.65
C PRO A 392 20.50 -8.70 5.82
N ASP A 393 19.53 -8.02 5.20
CA ASP A 393 19.50 -6.56 5.16
C ASP A 393 19.05 -6.02 6.51
N GLN A 394 19.93 -5.24 7.16
CA GLN A 394 19.71 -4.67 8.48
C GLN A 394 18.61 -3.59 8.45
N LEU A 395 17.61 -3.70 9.34
CA LEU A 395 16.68 -2.61 9.70
C LEU A 395 17.49 -1.42 10.23
N ARG A 396 17.16 -0.19 9.85
CA ARG A 396 17.93 1.01 10.24
C ARG A 396 17.07 2.07 10.89
N LEU A 397 17.65 2.76 11.86
CA LEU A 397 17.07 3.93 12.51
C LEU A 397 18.01 5.13 12.34
N PHE A 398 17.43 6.29 12.03
CA PHE A 398 18.11 7.56 11.83
C PHE A 398 17.45 8.61 12.72
N LEU A 399 18.18 9.08 13.74
CA LEU A 399 17.71 10.14 14.61
C LEU A 399 17.97 11.52 13.97
N ASN A 400 16.96 12.37 13.97
CA ASN A 400 17.03 13.75 13.53
C ASN A 400 17.85 14.57 14.53
N ARG A 401 18.65 15.52 14.05
CA ARG A 401 19.54 16.34 14.91
C ARG A 401 19.13 17.80 15.02
N GLY A 402 18.03 18.21 14.38
CA GLY A 402 17.52 19.58 14.46
C GLY A 402 18.36 20.63 13.73
N ASP A 403 19.46 20.21 13.09
CA ASP A 403 20.36 21.04 12.28
C ASP A 403 20.32 20.67 10.78
N GLY A 404 19.32 19.88 10.39
CA GLY A 404 19.19 19.31 9.06
C GLY A 404 20.06 18.09 8.79
N ARG A 405 20.64 17.45 9.80
CA ARG A 405 21.35 16.18 9.68
C ARG A 405 20.61 15.05 10.39
N PHE A 406 20.85 13.83 9.91
CA PHE A 406 20.39 12.61 10.55
C PHE A 406 21.60 11.77 10.97
N GLN A 407 21.49 11.08 12.12
CA GLN A 407 22.51 10.15 12.61
C GLN A 407 21.95 8.74 12.66
N GLU A 408 22.59 7.80 11.97
CA GLU A 408 22.29 6.37 12.12
C GLU A 408 22.51 5.95 13.59
N TRP A 409 21.46 5.38 14.19
CA TRP A 409 21.39 5.00 15.61
C TRP A 409 21.10 3.49 15.78
N THR A 410 21.02 2.75 14.69
CA THR A 410 20.67 1.32 14.60
C THR A 410 21.30 0.42 15.67
N GLN A 411 22.60 0.60 15.95
CA GLN A 411 23.32 -0.24 16.92
C GLN A 411 22.99 0.16 18.37
N GLN A 412 22.93 1.46 18.65
CA GLN A 412 22.62 2.05 19.95
C GLN A 412 21.16 1.78 20.35
N ALA A 413 20.27 1.78 19.36
CA ALA A 413 18.86 1.43 19.45
C ALA A 413 18.60 -0.06 19.76
N GLY A 414 19.64 -0.91 19.81
CA GLY A 414 19.48 -2.33 20.08
C GLY A 414 18.97 -3.16 18.91
N LEU A 415 18.89 -2.61 17.69
CA LEU A 415 18.32 -3.27 16.50
C LEU A 415 19.30 -4.19 15.74
N ALA A 416 20.53 -4.37 16.24
CA ALA A 416 21.57 -5.10 15.54
C ALA A 416 21.19 -6.59 15.35
N GLY A 417 21.08 -7.01 14.08
CA GLY A 417 20.64 -8.35 13.69
C GLY A 417 19.13 -8.49 13.42
N GLU A 418 18.34 -7.45 13.68
CA GLU A 418 16.97 -7.36 13.15
C GLU A 418 17.03 -7.08 11.64
N THR A 419 16.95 -8.16 10.86
CA THR A 419 17.11 -8.11 9.40
C THR A 419 15.81 -8.40 8.66
N GLY A 420 15.77 -8.05 7.38
CA GLY A 420 14.56 -8.15 6.56
C GLY A 420 13.51 -7.10 6.92
N GLY A 421 12.29 -7.31 6.45
CA GLY A 421 11.16 -6.40 6.64
C GLY A 421 10.72 -5.80 5.32
N LEU A 422 9.55 -6.20 4.84
CA LEU A 422 8.93 -5.64 3.63
C LEU A 422 8.05 -4.42 3.95
N ASN A 423 7.59 -4.30 5.19
CA ASN A 423 6.81 -3.17 5.70
C ASN A 423 7.04 -2.97 7.21
N LEU A 424 6.81 -1.75 7.71
CA LEU A 424 6.90 -1.33 9.12
C LEU A 424 5.59 -0.67 9.53
N MET A 425 5.15 -0.88 10.77
CA MET A 425 3.94 -0.23 11.31
C MET A 425 4.13 0.20 12.78
N PRO A 426 4.16 1.50 13.08
CA PRO A 426 4.33 2.00 14.44
C PRO A 426 3.02 1.97 15.25
N ALA A 427 3.15 1.89 16.58
CA ALA A 427 2.08 2.09 17.56
C ALA A 427 2.69 2.27 18.97
N ASP A 428 2.00 2.95 19.88
CA ASP A 428 2.25 2.87 21.32
C ASP A 428 1.31 1.77 21.85
N TYR A 429 1.74 0.50 21.83
CA TYR A 429 0.80 -0.63 22.02
C TYR A 429 0.54 -0.95 23.51
N ASP A 430 1.45 -0.59 24.41
CA ASP A 430 1.27 -0.78 25.86
C ASP A 430 0.95 0.52 26.64
N ASN A 431 0.71 1.62 25.91
CA ASN A 431 0.31 2.95 26.41
C ASN A 431 1.38 3.63 27.30
N ASP A 432 2.65 3.28 27.16
CA ASP A 432 3.76 3.85 27.93
C ASP A 432 4.24 5.22 27.41
N GLY A 433 3.89 5.55 26.17
CA GLY A 433 4.10 6.83 25.51
C GLY A 433 5.26 6.90 24.53
N ASP A 434 6.04 5.83 24.43
CA ASP A 434 7.09 5.67 23.44
C ASP A 434 6.57 4.84 22.26
N LEU A 435 6.92 5.20 21.02
CA LEU A 435 6.40 4.50 19.85
C LEU A 435 7.18 3.20 19.55
N ASP A 436 6.46 2.08 19.60
CA ASP A 436 6.89 0.74 19.20
C ASP A 436 6.79 0.54 17.69
N VAL A 437 7.42 -0.52 17.16
CA VAL A 437 7.39 -0.84 15.73
C VAL A 437 7.15 -2.33 15.47
N MET A 438 6.12 -2.63 14.67
CA MET A 438 5.89 -3.96 14.11
C MET A 438 6.58 -4.11 12.74
N VAL A 439 7.47 -5.10 12.61
CA VAL A 439 8.23 -5.42 11.40
C VAL A 439 7.62 -6.62 10.67
N LEU A 440 7.12 -6.40 9.46
CA LEU A 440 6.35 -7.38 8.69
C LEU A 440 7.25 -8.09 7.67
N ARG A 441 7.26 -9.44 7.69
CA ARG A 441 8.23 -10.26 6.93
C ARG A 441 7.56 -11.41 6.15
N GLY A 442 8.26 -11.87 5.11
CA GLY A 442 7.91 -13.09 4.36
C GLY A 442 6.94 -12.90 3.19
N GLY A 443 6.26 -11.74 3.07
CA GLY A 443 5.44 -11.42 1.90
C GLY A 443 6.23 -11.55 0.58
N TRP A 444 5.57 -12.06 -0.46
CA TRP A 444 6.15 -12.39 -1.79
C TRP A 444 7.28 -13.45 -1.80
N MET A 445 7.69 -14.02 -0.67
CA MET A 445 8.79 -14.99 -0.61
C MET A 445 8.37 -16.45 -0.86
N GLY A 446 7.11 -16.72 -1.22
CA GLY A 446 6.64 -18.06 -1.59
C GLY A 446 6.78 -19.08 -0.45
N LYS A 447 7.33 -20.27 -0.75
CA LYS A 447 7.55 -21.33 0.26
C LYS A 447 8.52 -20.87 1.36
N ALA A 448 9.50 -20.04 1.01
CA ALA A 448 10.45 -19.46 1.96
C ALA A 448 9.81 -18.42 2.90
N GLY A 449 8.62 -17.89 2.57
CA GLY A 449 7.96 -16.81 3.32
C GLY A 449 7.51 -17.12 4.74
N ARG A 450 7.84 -18.29 5.30
CA ARG A 450 7.58 -18.66 6.70
C ARG A 450 8.59 -17.98 7.66
N PHE A 451 8.67 -16.66 7.58
CA PHE A 451 9.42 -15.81 8.50
C PHE A 451 8.51 -15.36 9.66
N PRO A 452 9.07 -15.17 10.87
CA PRO A 452 8.38 -14.44 11.92
C PRO A 452 8.43 -12.92 11.64
N CYS A 453 7.39 -12.23 12.09
CA CYS A 453 7.46 -10.77 12.29
C CYS A 453 8.22 -10.43 13.57
N SER A 454 8.51 -9.15 13.80
CA SER A 454 9.05 -8.65 15.06
C SER A 454 8.17 -7.55 15.63
N LEU A 455 7.73 -7.68 16.88
CA LEU A 455 7.25 -6.53 17.67
C LEU A 455 8.44 -5.99 18.47
N LEU A 456 8.87 -4.78 18.09
CA LEU A 456 9.98 -4.07 18.71
C LEU A 456 9.39 -3.05 19.69
N ARG A 457 9.42 -3.35 21.00
CA ARG A 457 9.00 -2.39 22.02
C ARG A 457 10.07 -1.34 22.25
N ASN A 458 9.70 -0.08 22.34
CA ASN A 458 10.59 1.04 22.68
C ASN A 458 10.65 1.20 24.21
N GLU A 459 11.83 1.12 24.81
CA GLU A 459 12.05 1.28 26.25
C GLU A 459 12.40 2.74 26.62
N GLY A 460 11.91 3.69 25.81
CA GLY A 460 12.26 5.11 25.85
C GLY A 460 13.56 5.49 25.15
N GLY A 461 13.59 6.70 24.58
CA GLY A 461 14.79 7.28 23.96
C GLY A 461 15.28 6.53 22.71
N ALA A 462 14.34 5.96 21.94
CA ALA A 462 14.56 5.13 20.76
C ALA A 462 15.45 3.91 21.00
N ARG A 463 15.22 3.20 22.10
CA ARG A 463 15.92 1.96 22.45
C ARG A 463 14.95 0.78 22.40
N PHE A 464 15.13 -0.11 21.44
CA PHE A 464 14.17 -1.17 21.14
C PHE A 464 14.59 -2.54 21.68
N VAL A 465 13.59 -3.35 22.04
CA VAL A 465 13.72 -4.76 22.42
C VAL A 465 12.69 -5.58 21.64
N ASP A 466 13.12 -6.67 20.98
CA ASP A 466 12.16 -7.62 20.38
C ASP A 466 11.42 -8.39 21.50
N VAL A 467 10.12 -8.12 21.62
CA VAL A 467 9.22 -8.72 22.61
C VAL A 467 8.30 -9.79 22.00
N THR A 468 8.49 -10.14 20.72
CA THR A 468 7.54 -10.95 19.90
C THR A 468 7.10 -12.24 20.56
N GLY A 469 8.04 -13.00 21.15
CA GLY A 469 7.72 -14.28 21.78
C GLY A 469 7.05 -14.13 23.14
N SER A 470 7.49 -13.18 23.98
CA SER A 470 6.83 -12.83 25.25
C SER A 470 5.43 -12.24 25.04
N ALA A 471 5.22 -11.51 23.94
CA ALA A 471 3.94 -10.95 23.55
C ALA A 471 2.95 -11.99 22.99
N GLY A 472 3.38 -13.25 22.77
CA GLY A 472 2.54 -14.29 22.16
C GLY A 472 2.39 -14.19 20.64
N LEU A 473 3.17 -13.32 19.99
CA LEU A 473 3.10 -13.01 18.56
C LEU A 473 4.06 -13.84 17.69
N LEU A 474 4.83 -14.78 18.26
CA LEU A 474 5.78 -15.60 17.52
C LEU A 474 5.07 -16.59 16.58
N ARG A 475 4.77 -16.12 15.38
CA ARG A 475 4.09 -16.85 14.33
C ARG A 475 4.82 -16.67 13.00
N ALA A 476 5.22 -17.79 12.39
CA ALA A 476 5.84 -17.79 11.08
C ALA A 476 4.79 -17.85 9.96
N GLY A 477 4.80 -16.86 9.06
CA GLY A 477 3.89 -16.82 7.92
C GLY A 477 4.17 -15.61 7.03
N PRO A 478 3.96 -15.72 5.71
CA PRO A 478 4.25 -14.64 4.78
C PRO A 478 3.28 -13.47 5.00
N THR A 479 3.80 -12.31 5.36
CA THR A 479 3.00 -11.08 5.48
C THR A 479 3.79 -9.84 5.07
N GLN A 480 3.03 -8.81 4.71
CA GLN A 480 3.46 -7.45 4.39
C GLN A 480 2.43 -6.41 4.88
N ALA A 481 1.37 -6.87 5.55
CA ALA A 481 0.16 -6.10 5.80
C ALA A 481 -0.33 -6.34 7.24
N ALA A 482 -0.57 -5.25 7.95
CA ALA A 482 -1.12 -5.24 9.29
C ALA A 482 -1.90 -3.93 9.52
N ALA A 483 -2.79 -3.93 10.50
CA ALA A 483 -3.45 -2.72 10.99
C ALA A 483 -3.47 -2.75 12.52
N TRP A 484 -3.21 -1.60 13.14
CA TRP A 484 -3.50 -1.36 14.56
C TRP A 484 -4.89 -0.75 14.68
N LEU A 485 -5.69 -1.24 15.62
CA LEU A 485 -7.04 -0.75 15.93
C LEU A 485 -7.43 -1.18 17.34
N ASP A 486 -8.27 -0.42 18.02
CA ASP A 486 -8.88 -0.79 19.31
C ASP A 486 -10.27 -1.38 18.99
N TYR A 487 -10.34 -2.69 18.71
CA TYR A 487 -11.55 -3.25 18.04
C TYR A 487 -12.73 -3.51 18.99
N ASP A 488 -12.49 -3.55 20.31
CA ASP A 488 -13.54 -3.64 21.32
C ASP A 488 -13.64 -2.43 22.27
N LEU A 489 -12.96 -1.33 21.91
CA LEU A 489 -13.00 -0.02 22.57
C LEU A 489 -12.63 -0.09 24.06
N ASP A 490 -11.63 -0.91 24.42
CA ASP A 490 -11.15 -1.04 25.80
C ASP A 490 -9.97 -0.11 26.16
N GLY A 491 -9.46 0.64 25.18
CA GLY A 491 -8.37 1.61 25.35
C GLY A 491 -6.99 1.04 25.06
N LEU A 492 -6.90 -0.22 24.67
CA LEU A 492 -5.67 -0.89 24.23
C LEU A 492 -5.67 -1.05 22.71
N LEU A 493 -4.49 -1.02 22.10
CA LEU A 493 -4.37 -1.26 20.67
C LEU A 493 -4.19 -2.75 20.39
N ASP A 494 -5.10 -3.29 19.58
CA ASP A 494 -5.08 -4.64 19.05
C ASP A 494 -4.40 -4.67 17.68
N LEU A 495 -3.91 -5.85 17.31
CA LEU A 495 -3.11 -6.04 16.10
C LEU A 495 -3.78 -7.02 15.12
N PHE A 496 -4.20 -6.52 13.97
CA PHE A 496 -4.58 -7.38 12.85
C PHE A 496 -3.35 -7.71 11.97
N LEU A 497 -3.06 -8.99 11.76
CA LEU A 497 -2.03 -9.46 10.81
C LEU A 497 -2.69 -10.14 9.61
N ALA A 498 -2.54 -9.52 8.44
CA ALA A 498 -2.95 -10.06 7.16
C ALA A 498 -1.86 -10.95 6.56
N PHE A 499 -2.14 -12.25 6.43
CA PHE A 499 -1.19 -13.22 5.87
C PHE A 499 -1.50 -13.56 4.41
N GLU A 500 -0.46 -13.98 3.69
CA GLU A 500 -0.56 -14.48 2.32
C GLU A 500 -0.85 -15.99 2.32
N SER A 501 -2.06 -16.38 1.92
CA SER A 501 -2.40 -17.77 1.60
C SER A 501 -2.42 -17.99 0.09
N GLY A 502 -2.00 -19.17 -0.36
CA GLY A 502 -1.94 -19.56 -1.77
C GLY A 502 -1.41 -20.98 -1.95
N PRO A 503 -0.82 -21.34 -3.11
CA PRO A 503 -0.42 -22.72 -3.43
C PRO A 503 0.71 -23.31 -2.56
N HIS A 504 1.30 -22.50 -1.69
CA HIS A 504 2.42 -22.88 -0.81
C HIS A 504 2.04 -22.99 0.68
N GLY A 505 0.78 -22.71 1.00
CA GLY A 505 0.25 -22.85 2.36
C GLY A 505 -1.03 -22.05 2.60
N ALA A 506 -1.89 -22.58 3.46
CA ALA A 506 -2.94 -21.81 4.10
C ALA A 506 -2.35 -21.09 5.32
N HIS A 507 -2.47 -19.77 5.35
CA HIS A 507 -2.04 -18.90 6.43
C HIS A 507 -3.22 -17.97 6.77
N PRO A 508 -4.15 -18.38 7.65
CA PRO A 508 -5.31 -17.56 8.00
C PRO A 508 -4.87 -16.22 8.63
N CYS A 509 -5.54 -15.12 8.31
CA CYS A 509 -5.31 -13.84 8.99
C CYS A 509 -5.58 -13.95 10.49
N ALA A 510 -4.94 -13.09 11.28
CA ALA A 510 -5.02 -13.10 12.74
C ALA A 510 -5.49 -11.73 13.26
N LEU A 511 -6.27 -11.74 14.33
CA LEU A 511 -6.62 -10.56 15.13
C LEU A 511 -6.16 -10.88 16.54
N TYR A 512 -5.15 -10.15 16.99
CA TYR A 512 -4.51 -10.32 18.28
C TYR A 512 -5.07 -9.27 19.23
N ARG A 513 -5.93 -9.72 20.15
CA ARG A 513 -6.44 -8.86 21.23
C ARG A 513 -5.35 -8.58 22.25
N ASN A 514 -5.14 -7.33 22.60
CA ASN A 514 -4.23 -6.91 23.66
C ASN A 514 -4.81 -7.27 25.04
N LEU A 515 -3.97 -7.79 25.94
CA LEU A 515 -4.40 -8.22 27.28
C LEU A 515 -4.01 -7.21 28.38
N GLY A 516 -3.44 -6.06 28.01
CA GLY A 516 -3.08 -4.98 28.94
C GLY A 516 -1.87 -5.30 29.84
N ASN A 517 -1.12 -6.35 29.50
CA ASN A 517 0.05 -6.84 30.25
C ASN A 517 1.26 -7.11 29.35
N GLY A 518 1.29 -6.52 28.15
CA GLY A 518 2.32 -6.74 27.14
C GLY A 518 2.16 -8.03 26.32
N ALA A 519 1.10 -8.82 26.53
CA ALA A 519 0.79 -10.02 25.77
C ALA A 519 -0.54 -9.93 25.02
N PHE A 520 -0.67 -10.73 23.96
CA PHE A 520 -1.83 -10.78 23.08
C PHE A 520 -2.48 -12.17 23.04
N ALA A 521 -3.76 -12.22 22.66
CA ALA A 521 -4.49 -13.45 22.37
C ALA A 521 -5.10 -13.42 20.95
N ASP A 522 -4.85 -14.46 20.13
CA ASP A 522 -5.48 -14.60 18.82
C ASP A 522 -6.99 -14.91 18.99
N VAL A 523 -7.83 -13.97 18.54
CA VAL A 523 -9.30 -14.04 18.58
C VAL A 523 -9.92 -14.14 17.19
N ALA A 524 -9.13 -14.23 16.11
CA ALA A 524 -9.58 -14.08 14.71
C ALA A 524 -10.77 -14.98 14.33
N HIS A 525 -10.72 -16.25 14.78
CA HIS A 525 -11.79 -17.22 14.51
C HIS A 525 -13.09 -16.89 15.24
N ARG A 526 -13.02 -16.28 16.43
CA ARG A 526 -14.20 -15.86 17.19
C ARG A 526 -14.77 -14.54 16.66
N ALA A 527 -13.89 -13.63 16.23
CA ALA A 527 -14.23 -12.34 15.65
C ALA A 527 -14.71 -12.43 14.19
N GLY A 528 -14.53 -13.57 13.51
CA GLY A 528 -14.99 -13.79 12.12
C GLY A 528 -13.99 -13.37 11.03
N VAL A 529 -12.79 -12.92 11.41
CA VAL A 529 -11.78 -12.30 10.51
C VAL A 529 -10.59 -13.21 10.17
N ALA A 530 -10.69 -14.51 10.46
CA ALA A 530 -9.67 -15.52 10.15
C ALA A 530 -9.58 -15.89 8.64
N LEU A 531 -9.51 -14.86 7.78
CA LEU A 531 -9.51 -14.99 6.33
C LEU A 531 -8.30 -15.77 5.81
N THR A 532 -8.53 -16.81 5.01
CA THR A 532 -7.48 -17.49 4.24
C THR A 532 -7.53 -16.96 2.80
N GLY A 533 -6.56 -16.14 2.39
CA GLY A 533 -6.46 -15.62 1.02
C GLY A 533 -5.15 -14.86 0.78
N TYR A 534 -4.91 -14.43 -0.46
CA TYR A 534 -3.67 -13.73 -0.82
C TYR A 534 -3.78 -12.22 -0.53
N VAL A 535 -3.78 -11.85 0.75
CA VAL A 535 -3.98 -10.46 1.21
C VAL A 535 -2.74 -9.61 0.97
N LYS A 536 -2.91 -8.35 0.54
CA LYS A 536 -1.80 -7.45 0.17
C LYS A 536 -1.75 -6.13 0.94
N ALA A 537 -2.87 -5.69 1.51
CA ALA A 537 -2.96 -4.58 2.45
C ALA A 537 -4.07 -4.84 3.48
N ALA A 538 -3.92 -4.23 4.65
CA ALA A 538 -4.91 -4.15 5.71
C ALA A 538 -4.92 -2.70 6.21
N VAL A 539 -6.08 -2.05 6.23
CA VAL A 539 -6.23 -0.68 6.73
C VAL A 539 -7.53 -0.59 7.54
N ALA A 540 -7.50 0.14 8.66
CA ALA A 540 -8.62 0.26 9.58
C ALA A 540 -9.18 1.70 9.62
N ALA A 541 -10.49 1.83 9.73
CA ALA A 541 -11.19 3.10 9.91
C ALA A 541 -12.63 2.83 10.38
N ASP A 542 -13.21 3.75 11.16
CA ASP A 542 -14.65 3.87 11.39
C ASP A 542 -15.27 4.48 10.11
N TYR A 543 -15.70 3.64 9.14
CA TYR A 543 -16.11 4.12 7.81
C TYR A 543 -17.58 4.52 7.75
N ASP A 544 -18.45 3.89 8.53
CA ASP A 544 -19.88 4.25 8.63
C ASP A 544 -20.22 5.15 9.84
N ASN A 545 -19.17 5.64 10.54
CA ASN A 545 -19.22 6.64 11.61
C ASN A 545 -20.01 6.21 12.86
N ASP A 546 -20.26 4.90 13.06
CA ASP A 546 -20.99 4.36 14.22
C ASP A 546 -20.15 4.37 15.53
N GLY A 547 -18.83 4.49 15.38
CA GLY A 547 -17.86 4.61 16.46
C GLY A 547 -17.07 3.34 16.78
N ASP A 548 -17.31 2.24 16.06
CA ASP A 548 -16.58 0.98 16.18
C ASP A 548 -15.65 0.81 14.94
N PRO A 549 -14.34 0.56 15.08
CA PRO A 549 -13.42 0.60 13.94
C PRO A 549 -13.52 -0.64 13.05
N ASP A 550 -13.65 -0.42 11.75
CA ASP A 550 -13.77 -1.42 10.70
C ASP A 550 -12.43 -1.74 10.04
N LEU A 551 -12.40 -2.78 9.20
CA LEU A 551 -11.17 -3.29 8.58
C LEU A 551 -11.36 -3.63 7.08
N PHE A 552 -10.62 -2.94 6.21
CA PHE A 552 -10.55 -3.27 4.79
C PHE A 552 -9.30 -4.10 4.45
N LEU A 553 -9.49 -5.18 3.70
CA LEU A 553 -8.42 -6.05 3.20
C LEU A 553 -8.40 -6.08 1.67
N SER A 554 -7.26 -5.73 1.08
CA SER A 554 -7.02 -5.88 -0.34
C SER A 554 -6.54 -7.31 -0.66
N ARG A 555 -7.00 -7.90 -1.76
CA ARG A 555 -6.50 -9.22 -2.23
C ARG A 555 -5.97 -9.13 -3.66
N LEU A 556 -4.95 -9.94 -3.94
CA LEU A 556 -4.55 -10.27 -5.31
C LEU A 556 -5.46 -11.43 -5.79
N GLU A 557 -6.09 -11.32 -6.96
CA GLU A 557 -7.08 -12.30 -7.45
C GLU A 557 -6.44 -13.68 -7.68
N GLU A 558 -6.58 -14.56 -6.70
CA GLU A 558 -6.38 -16.01 -6.81
C GLU A 558 -7.75 -16.69 -6.65
N GLY A 559 -8.10 -17.62 -7.56
CA GLY A 559 -9.37 -18.35 -7.49
C GLY A 559 -10.66 -17.50 -7.58
N GLY A 560 -10.57 -16.25 -8.06
CA GLY A 560 -11.71 -15.31 -8.11
C GLY A 560 -11.98 -14.56 -6.80
N ALA A 561 -11.03 -14.54 -5.86
CA ALA A 561 -11.12 -13.73 -4.64
C ALA A 561 -11.28 -12.23 -4.96
N ARG A 562 -12.05 -11.52 -4.11
CA ARG A 562 -12.33 -10.06 -4.22
C ARG A 562 -11.68 -9.30 -3.07
N ASN A 563 -11.80 -7.99 -2.98
CA ASN A 563 -11.48 -7.31 -1.71
C ASN A 563 -12.50 -7.68 -0.61
N VAL A 564 -12.20 -7.36 0.65
CA VAL A 564 -13.05 -7.60 1.83
C VAL A 564 -13.18 -6.31 2.62
N LEU A 565 -14.37 -6.01 3.12
CA LEU A 565 -14.62 -4.93 4.07
C LEU A 565 -15.35 -5.55 5.25
N TYR A 566 -14.64 -5.72 6.35
CA TYR A 566 -15.17 -6.21 7.61
C TYR A 566 -15.74 -5.04 8.40
N ARG A 567 -17.08 -4.91 8.47
CA ARG A 567 -17.72 -4.00 9.42
C ARG A 567 -17.69 -4.61 10.81
N ASN A 568 -17.35 -3.84 11.84
CA ASN A 568 -17.40 -4.24 13.24
C ASN A 568 -18.84 -4.07 13.78
N ASP A 569 -19.47 -5.12 14.30
CA ASP A 569 -20.85 -5.04 14.82
C ASP A 569 -20.89 -4.61 16.31
N GLY A 570 -19.85 -3.93 16.81
CA GLY A 570 -19.74 -3.40 18.19
C GLY A 570 -19.80 -4.45 19.32
N ASN A 571 -19.65 -5.72 18.98
CA ASN A 571 -19.81 -6.87 19.88
C ASN A 571 -18.59 -7.82 19.91
N GLY A 572 -17.47 -7.36 19.34
CA GLY A 572 -16.24 -8.13 19.15
C GLY A 572 -16.30 -9.15 18.01
N THR A 573 -17.22 -8.96 17.05
CA THR A 573 -17.29 -9.74 15.80
C THR A 573 -17.53 -8.84 14.60
N PHE A 574 -17.06 -9.29 13.44
CA PHE A 574 -17.13 -8.58 12.18
C PHE A 574 -17.94 -9.33 11.12
N VAL A 575 -18.49 -8.59 10.16
CA VAL A 575 -19.21 -9.12 9.00
C VAL A 575 -18.58 -8.58 7.71
N ASP A 576 -18.29 -9.46 6.74
CA ASP A 576 -17.88 -9.02 5.39
C ASP A 576 -19.08 -8.39 4.66
N VAL A 577 -19.00 -7.08 4.43
CA VAL A 577 -20.01 -6.27 3.77
C VAL A 577 -19.55 -5.77 2.39
N ALA A 578 -18.40 -6.19 1.87
CA ALA A 578 -17.80 -5.60 0.65
C ALA A 578 -18.76 -5.53 -0.56
N GLU A 579 -19.52 -6.59 -0.80
CA GLU A 579 -20.49 -6.62 -1.91
C GLU A 579 -21.69 -5.69 -1.66
N ALA A 580 -22.22 -5.67 -0.43
CA ALA A 580 -23.33 -4.80 -0.04
C ALA A 580 -22.93 -3.32 -0.05
N ALA A 581 -21.71 -3.02 0.41
CA ALA A 581 -21.11 -1.69 0.36
C ALA A 581 -20.72 -1.24 -1.06
N GLY A 582 -20.82 -2.11 -2.07
CA GLY A 582 -20.58 -1.77 -3.48
C GLY A 582 -19.12 -1.83 -3.93
N ILE A 583 -18.22 -2.37 -3.10
CA ILE A 583 -16.78 -2.52 -3.38
C ILE A 583 -16.57 -3.71 -4.32
N ARG A 584 -16.56 -3.44 -5.62
CA ARG A 584 -16.51 -4.46 -6.69
C ARG A 584 -15.12 -4.72 -7.29
N GLY A 585 -14.12 -3.91 -6.94
CA GLY A 585 -12.75 -4.02 -7.43
C GLY A 585 -11.75 -3.12 -6.70
N PRO A 586 -10.52 -2.94 -7.23
CA PRO A 586 -9.94 -3.76 -8.29
C PRO A 586 -9.86 -5.23 -7.87
N ARG A 587 -9.67 -6.14 -8.83
CA ARG A 587 -9.55 -7.59 -8.53
C ARG A 587 -8.13 -7.97 -8.17
N PHE A 588 -7.16 -7.43 -8.89
CA PHE A 588 -5.76 -7.50 -8.52
C PHE A 588 -5.41 -6.25 -7.71
N SER A 589 -5.66 -6.30 -6.40
CA SER A 589 -5.41 -5.18 -5.50
C SER A 589 -4.08 -5.32 -4.76
N PHE A 590 -3.42 -4.20 -4.46
CA PHE A 590 -2.20 -4.19 -3.63
C PHE A 590 -2.30 -3.13 -2.52
N PRO A 591 -1.67 -1.93 -2.52
CA PRO A 591 -1.80 -1.03 -1.39
C PRO A 591 -3.17 -0.34 -1.37
N ALA A 592 -3.65 0.02 -0.18
CA ALA A 592 -4.91 0.74 0.03
C ALA A 592 -4.74 1.86 1.07
N ALA A 593 -5.65 2.82 1.08
CA ALA A 593 -5.72 3.88 2.07
C ALA A 593 -7.17 4.28 2.33
N PHE A 594 -7.49 4.52 3.61
CA PHE A 594 -8.71 5.14 4.06
C PHE A 594 -8.43 6.62 4.36
N PHE A 595 -9.13 7.55 3.71
CA PHE A 595 -9.01 9.00 3.96
C PHE A 595 -10.22 9.77 3.42
N ASP A 596 -10.60 10.86 4.09
CA ASP A 596 -11.63 11.80 3.60
C ASP A 596 -11.01 12.70 2.52
N TYR A 597 -11.29 12.44 1.24
CA TYR A 597 -10.67 13.20 0.13
C TYR A 597 -11.45 14.48 -0.21
N ASP A 598 -12.74 14.57 0.12
CA ASP A 598 -13.60 15.73 -0.15
C ASP A 598 -14.02 16.56 1.10
N ASN A 599 -13.32 16.36 2.23
CA ASN A 599 -13.50 17.03 3.53
C ASN A 599 -14.96 17.03 3.99
N ASP A 600 -15.68 15.93 3.75
CA ASP A 600 -17.13 15.85 3.93
C ASP A 600 -17.56 15.29 5.31
N GLY A 601 -16.58 14.77 6.05
CA GLY A 601 -16.72 14.14 7.37
C GLY A 601 -16.81 12.61 7.35
N TRP A 602 -16.67 11.98 6.19
CA TRP A 602 -16.76 10.53 6.01
C TRP A 602 -15.51 10.03 5.30
N THR A 603 -14.99 8.91 5.78
CA THR A 603 -13.74 8.34 5.25
C THR A 603 -14.02 7.61 3.94
N ASP A 604 -13.30 7.98 2.88
CA ASP A 604 -13.34 7.33 1.57
C ASP A 604 -12.25 6.25 1.46
N LEU A 605 -12.38 5.36 0.47
CA LEU A 605 -11.45 4.25 0.27
C LEU A 605 -10.77 4.33 -1.10
N PHE A 606 -9.43 4.36 -1.11
CA PHE A 606 -8.64 4.20 -2.33
C PHE A 606 -7.90 2.86 -2.34
N VAL A 607 -7.97 2.15 -3.47
CA VAL A 607 -7.36 0.82 -3.65
C VAL A 607 -6.59 0.79 -4.96
N CYS A 608 -5.29 0.52 -4.91
CA CYS A 608 -4.45 0.41 -6.10
C CYS A 608 -4.68 -0.90 -6.86
N GLY A 609 -4.81 -0.81 -8.19
CA GLY A 609 -4.74 -1.94 -9.10
C GLY A 609 -3.28 -2.33 -9.39
N PHE A 610 -3.01 -3.63 -9.41
CA PHE A 610 -1.69 -4.24 -9.57
C PHE A 610 -1.73 -5.44 -10.52
N ASN A 611 -2.04 -5.21 -11.81
CA ASN A 611 -1.88 -6.21 -12.85
C ASN A 611 -1.65 -5.56 -14.22
N VAL A 612 -0.63 -6.03 -14.92
CA VAL A 612 -0.37 -5.84 -16.36
C VAL A 612 0.32 -7.09 -16.89
N SER A 613 0.06 -7.42 -18.15
CA SER A 613 0.75 -8.50 -18.87
C SER A 613 2.18 -8.10 -19.21
N THR A 614 2.41 -6.86 -19.65
CA THR A 614 3.74 -6.32 -20.00
C THR A 614 3.78 -4.79 -19.88
N LEU A 615 4.99 -4.21 -19.87
CA LEU A 615 5.23 -2.77 -20.01
C LEU A 615 4.53 -2.11 -21.22
N ALA A 616 4.18 -2.88 -22.25
CA ALA A 616 3.46 -2.37 -23.42
C ALA A 616 2.09 -1.78 -23.05
N GLU A 617 1.44 -2.25 -21.98
CA GLU A 617 0.15 -1.74 -21.52
C GLU A 617 0.27 -0.39 -20.81
N VAL A 618 1.32 -0.19 -20.01
CA VAL A 618 1.67 1.13 -19.45
C VAL A 618 1.96 2.12 -20.57
N ALA A 619 2.77 1.70 -21.55
CA ALA A 619 3.06 2.51 -22.73
C ALA A 619 1.82 2.79 -23.60
N ALA A 620 0.82 1.91 -23.59
CA ALA A 620 -0.48 2.13 -24.25
C ALA A 620 -1.32 3.17 -23.50
N ASP A 621 -1.41 3.08 -22.17
CA ASP A 621 -2.15 4.00 -21.31
C ASP A 621 -1.61 5.45 -21.45
N TYR A 622 -0.28 5.62 -21.39
CA TYR A 622 0.41 6.90 -21.68
C TYR A 622 0.20 7.43 -23.11
N LEU A 623 -0.16 6.56 -24.06
CA LEU A 623 -0.49 6.95 -25.44
C LEU A 623 -1.99 7.10 -25.68
N GLY A 624 -2.83 7.03 -24.64
CA GLY A 624 -4.29 7.09 -24.75
C GLY A 624 -4.90 5.93 -25.54
N ARG A 625 -4.23 4.77 -25.56
CA ARG A 625 -4.65 3.57 -26.30
C ARG A 625 -5.36 2.57 -25.37
N PRO A 626 -6.29 1.74 -25.89
CA PRO A 626 -6.86 0.64 -25.14
C PRO A 626 -5.78 -0.32 -24.61
N GLN A 627 -5.98 -0.80 -23.38
CA GLN A 627 -5.11 -1.73 -22.65
C GLN A 627 -5.96 -2.54 -21.66
N GLY A 628 -5.45 -3.69 -21.17
CA GLY A 628 -6.20 -4.63 -20.33
C GLY A 628 -5.74 -4.73 -18.87
N GLY A 629 -4.83 -3.86 -18.43
CA GLY A 629 -4.29 -3.82 -17.08
C GLY A 629 -5.28 -3.26 -16.04
N GLU A 630 -5.06 -3.64 -14.78
CA GLU A 630 -5.95 -3.30 -13.67
C GLU A 630 -5.70 -1.85 -13.20
N ARG A 631 -6.77 -1.05 -13.23
CA ARG A 631 -6.80 0.35 -12.79
C ARG A 631 -7.18 0.45 -11.30
N PRO A 632 -6.74 1.49 -10.57
CA PRO A 632 -7.13 1.70 -9.17
C PRO A 632 -8.64 1.94 -9.03
N ARG A 633 -9.13 2.01 -7.79
CA ARG A 633 -10.46 2.51 -7.46
C ARG A 633 -10.40 3.57 -6.37
N LEU A 634 -11.10 4.68 -6.58
CA LEU A 634 -11.50 5.62 -5.52
C LEU A 634 -13.00 5.44 -5.27
N TYR A 635 -13.33 5.03 -4.06
CA TYR A 635 -14.67 4.79 -3.57
C TYR A 635 -15.06 5.93 -2.64
N ARG A 636 -15.92 6.84 -3.10
CA ARG A 636 -16.48 7.88 -2.22
C ARG A 636 -17.56 7.26 -1.34
N ASN A 637 -17.53 7.57 -0.06
CA ASN A 637 -18.52 7.15 0.92
C ASN A 637 -19.89 7.80 0.63
N ASN A 638 -20.97 7.01 0.65
CA ASN A 638 -22.33 7.51 0.44
C ASN A 638 -23.05 7.88 1.75
N ARG A 639 -22.39 7.67 2.90
CA ARG A 639 -22.88 7.97 4.26
C ARG A 639 -24.06 7.09 4.72
N ASP A 640 -24.21 5.92 4.11
CA ASP A 640 -25.29 4.95 4.32
C ASP A 640 -24.78 3.50 4.43
N GLY A 641 -23.46 3.32 4.66
CA GLY A 641 -22.79 2.03 4.62
C GLY A 641 -22.37 1.57 3.21
N THR A 642 -22.60 2.38 2.17
CA THR A 642 -22.21 2.07 0.78
C THR A 642 -21.24 3.07 0.18
N PHE A 643 -20.62 2.70 -0.94
CA PHE A 643 -19.67 3.51 -1.68
C PHE A 643 -20.03 3.66 -3.16
N THR A 644 -19.64 4.79 -3.74
CA THR A 644 -19.69 5.06 -5.19
C THR A 644 -18.27 5.07 -5.77
N ASP A 645 -18.04 4.29 -6.83
CA ASP A 645 -16.80 4.37 -7.62
C ASP A 645 -16.76 5.70 -8.39
N VAL A 646 -15.93 6.64 -7.90
CA VAL A 646 -15.73 7.97 -8.50
C VAL A 646 -14.41 8.07 -9.27
N THR A 647 -13.68 6.97 -9.47
CA THR A 647 -12.31 6.93 -10.03
C THR A 647 -12.13 7.77 -11.29
N ARG A 648 -13.08 7.69 -12.23
CA ARG A 648 -13.03 8.47 -13.48
C ARG A 648 -13.33 9.95 -13.26
N GLN A 649 -14.34 10.27 -12.45
CA GLN A 649 -14.69 11.66 -12.11
C GLN A 649 -13.52 12.34 -11.39
N ALA A 650 -12.86 11.61 -10.49
CA ALA A 650 -11.71 12.07 -9.74
C ALA A 650 -10.39 12.10 -10.57
N GLY A 651 -10.41 11.73 -11.85
CA GLY A 651 -9.22 11.77 -12.72
C GLY A 651 -8.23 10.61 -12.54
N LEU A 652 -8.55 9.57 -11.77
CA LEU A 652 -7.64 8.47 -11.42
C LEU A 652 -7.79 7.22 -12.31
N ASP A 653 -8.63 7.26 -13.35
CA ASP A 653 -8.92 6.14 -14.29
C ASP A 653 -7.76 5.89 -15.30
N ARG A 654 -6.57 5.58 -14.78
CA ARG A 654 -5.29 5.35 -15.47
C ARG A 654 -4.50 4.19 -14.84
N LEU A 655 -3.51 3.62 -15.51
CA LEU A 655 -2.64 2.61 -14.89
C LEU A 655 -1.68 3.25 -13.89
N ILE A 656 -1.57 2.67 -12.70
CA ILE A 656 -0.64 3.13 -11.66
C ILE A 656 0.32 2.01 -11.23
N LEU A 657 -0.16 0.77 -11.05
CA LEU A 657 0.65 -0.36 -10.55
C LEU A 657 1.31 -0.04 -9.20
N GLY A 658 0.49 0.40 -8.25
CA GLY A 658 0.95 0.77 -6.91
C GLY A 658 1.44 -0.45 -6.12
N MET A 659 2.56 -0.30 -5.43
CA MET A 659 3.13 -1.26 -4.47
C MET A 659 3.25 -0.67 -3.06
N GLY A 660 3.21 0.66 -2.92
CA GLY A 660 3.05 1.36 -1.65
C GLY A 660 2.36 2.71 -1.84
N ILE A 661 1.79 3.25 -0.76
CA ILE A 661 0.91 4.42 -0.83
C ILE A 661 0.91 5.18 0.49
N ASN A 662 0.89 6.52 0.43
CA ASN A 662 0.43 7.32 1.55
C ASN A 662 -0.22 8.63 1.07
N VAL A 663 -0.89 9.31 2.00
CA VAL A 663 -1.63 10.57 1.78
C VAL A 663 -1.10 11.67 2.69
N GLY A 664 -1.21 12.93 2.26
CA GLY A 664 -0.73 14.11 2.99
C GLY A 664 -1.13 15.41 2.31
N ASP A 665 -0.80 16.56 2.88
CA ASP A 665 -1.21 17.90 2.44
C ASP A 665 0.04 18.63 1.89
N LEU A 666 0.33 18.46 0.59
CA LEU A 666 1.65 18.75 0.02
C LEU A 666 1.91 20.25 -0.14
N ASP A 667 0.86 21.06 -0.33
CA ASP A 667 0.95 22.52 -0.45
C ASP A 667 0.19 23.31 0.64
N ASN A 668 -0.19 22.62 1.72
CA ASN A 668 -0.96 23.15 2.85
C ASN A 668 -2.30 23.79 2.44
N ASP A 669 -2.91 23.38 1.32
CA ASP A 669 -4.21 23.89 0.91
C ASP A 669 -5.40 23.24 1.63
N GLY A 670 -5.18 22.20 2.44
CA GLY A 670 -6.17 21.52 3.28
C GLY A 670 -6.81 20.28 2.65
N TRP A 671 -6.46 19.96 1.40
CA TRP A 671 -6.94 18.77 0.69
C TRP A 671 -5.86 17.69 0.71
N LEU A 672 -6.22 16.45 1.05
CA LEU A 672 -5.25 15.36 1.08
C LEU A 672 -4.90 14.91 -0.34
N ASP A 673 -3.63 15.08 -0.68
CA ASP A 673 -2.92 14.61 -1.85
C ASP A 673 -2.48 13.14 -1.70
N LEU A 674 -1.97 12.57 -2.78
CA LEU A 674 -1.66 11.15 -2.88
C LEU A 674 -0.32 10.90 -3.59
N TYR A 675 0.61 10.21 -2.93
CA TYR A 675 1.81 9.65 -3.55
C TYR A 675 1.74 8.13 -3.62
N VAL A 676 2.02 7.58 -4.81
CA VAL A 676 2.01 6.14 -5.06
C VAL A 676 3.38 5.68 -5.53
N GLY A 677 3.98 4.75 -4.77
CA GLY A 677 5.15 3.99 -5.16
C GLY A 677 4.72 2.92 -6.16
N THR A 678 5.37 2.85 -7.32
CA THR A 678 4.91 2.05 -8.47
C THR A 678 5.93 1.00 -8.89
N GLY A 679 5.46 -0.04 -9.57
CA GLY A 679 6.33 -1.01 -10.24
C GLY A 679 5.74 -2.40 -10.37
N ASN A 680 6.65 -3.37 -10.50
CA ASN A 680 6.41 -4.81 -10.64
C ASN A 680 7.78 -5.51 -10.44
N PRO A 681 7.87 -6.78 -10.00
CA PRO A 681 9.17 -7.45 -9.80
C PRO A 681 10.12 -7.46 -11.01
N SER A 682 9.63 -7.47 -12.25
CA SER A 682 10.47 -7.50 -13.46
C SER A 682 11.34 -6.25 -13.64
N LEU A 683 12.61 -6.41 -14.04
CA LEU A 683 13.56 -5.29 -14.21
C LEU A 683 13.28 -4.39 -15.42
N ASP A 684 12.41 -4.81 -16.35
CA ASP A 684 12.02 -3.99 -17.50
C ASP A 684 10.86 -3.03 -17.20
N MET A 685 10.20 -3.19 -16.05
CA MET A 685 9.07 -2.36 -15.59
C MET A 685 9.56 -1.01 -15.02
N VAL A 686 10.30 -0.28 -15.86
CA VAL A 686 10.90 1.03 -15.58
C VAL A 686 9.84 2.11 -15.78
N ILE A 687 9.00 2.32 -14.76
CA ILE A 687 7.85 3.23 -14.77
C ILE A 687 7.96 4.24 -13.62
N PRO A 688 7.43 5.47 -13.76
CA PRO A 688 7.57 6.49 -12.73
C PRO A 688 6.58 6.27 -11.58
N ASN A 689 7.07 6.43 -10.34
CA ASN A 689 6.21 6.76 -9.21
C ASN A 689 5.35 8.00 -9.52
N ARG A 690 4.15 8.09 -8.95
CA ARG A 690 3.16 9.12 -9.35
C ARG A 690 2.66 9.92 -8.16
N MET A 691 2.66 11.24 -8.31
CA MET A 691 2.15 12.20 -7.33
C MET A 691 0.90 12.90 -7.88
N PHE A 692 -0.15 12.91 -7.07
CA PHE A 692 -1.49 13.37 -7.42
C PHE A 692 -1.96 14.42 -6.41
N ARG A 693 -2.07 15.66 -6.87
CA ARG A 693 -2.56 16.80 -6.08
C ARG A 693 -4.08 16.85 -6.09
N ASN A 694 -4.73 17.02 -4.95
CA ASN A 694 -6.18 17.11 -4.80
C ASN A 694 -6.67 18.55 -5.12
N ASP A 695 -7.53 18.67 -6.12
CA ASP A 695 -8.10 19.93 -6.62
C ASP A 695 -9.45 20.21 -5.96
N GLY A 696 -9.40 20.46 -4.65
CA GLY A 696 -10.56 20.95 -3.91
C GLY A 696 -11.62 19.89 -3.59
N GLY A 697 -11.24 18.62 -3.44
CA GLY A 697 -12.19 17.52 -3.24
C GLY A 697 -12.99 17.13 -4.49
N ARG A 698 -12.56 17.58 -5.68
CA ARG A 698 -13.29 17.38 -6.94
C ARG A 698 -12.63 16.37 -7.87
N ARG A 699 -11.31 16.40 -7.91
CA ARG A 699 -10.45 15.54 -8.74
C ARG A 699 -9.02 15.60 -8.24
N PHE A 700 -8.23 14.64 -8.68
CA PHE A 700 -6.78 14.68 -8.58
C PHE A 700 -6.17 15.21 -9.88
N GLN A 701 -5.06 15.92 -9.74
CA GLN A 701 -4.23 16.49 -10.80
C GLN A 701 -2.86 15.85 -10.72
N GLU A 702 -2.36 15.28 -11.81
CA GLU A 702 -1.04 14.65 -11.77
C GLU A 702 0.09 15.69 -11.81
N VAL A 703 0.85 15.79 -10.71
CA VAL A 703 1.99 16.72 -10.54
C VAL A 703 3.35 16.00 -10.54
N THR A 704 3.37 14.70 -10.86
CA THR A 704 4.55 13.82 -10.92
C THR A 704 5.83 14.47 -11.48
N THR A 705 5.79 15.02 -12.70
CA THR A 705 6.99 15.51 -13.40
C THR A 705 7.25 17.00 -13.21
N ALA A 706 6.22 17.80 -12.91
CA ALA A 706 6.39 19.19 -12.45
C ALA A 706 7.04 19.26 -11.05
N GLY A 707 6.56 18.42 -10.12
CA GLY A 707 7.07 18.32 -8.76
C GLY A 707 8.40 17.60 -8.63
N GLY A 708 8.77 16.76 -9.60
CA GLY A 708 10.03 15.99 -9.56
C GLY A 708 9.93 14.65 -8.82
N PHE A 709 8.73 14.12 -8.64
CA PHE A 709 8.45 12.86 -7.93
C PHE A 709 8.57 11.60 -8.81
N GLY A 710 8.76 11.76 -10.12
CA GLY A 710 8.68 10.68 -11.14
C GLY A 710 9.82 9.67 -11.13
N HIS A 711 10.24 9.16 -9.98
CA HIS A 711 11.34 8.21 -9.85
C HIS A 711 11.04 6.89 -10.56
N LEU A 712 11.95 6.45 -11.43
CA LEU A 712 11.81 5.27 -12.29
C LEU A 712 12.25 3.95 -11.65
N GLN A 713 12.99 4.02 -10.54
CA GLN A 713 13.23 2.86 -9.68
C GLN A 713 12.00 2.66 -8.78
N LYS A 714 11.73 1.41 -8.42
CA LYS A 714 10.49 0.97 -7.77
C LYS A 714 10.29 1.59 -6.38
N GLY A 715 9.07 2.01 -6.06
CA GLY A 715 8.73 2.64 -4.77
C GLY A 715 7.83 1.77 -3.89
N HIS A 716 8.10 1.76 -2.59
CA HIS A 716 7.33 1.02 -1.58
C HIS A 716 6.93 1.95 -0.42
N GLY A 717 7.64 1.93 0.72
CA GLY A 717 7.26 2.74 1.86
C GLY A 717 7.28 4.24 1.60
N ILE A 718 6.21 4.93 2.00
CA ILE A 718 6.03 6.36 1.82
C ILE A 718 5.56 6.97 3.14
N ALA A 719 6.15 8.12 3.50
CA ALA A 719 5.70 8.96 4.59
C ALA A 719 5.67 10.43 4.16
N PHE A 720 4.56 11.11 4.46
CA PHE A 720 4.43 12.57 4.44
C PHE A 720 4.70 13.07 5.87
N ALA A 721 5.67 13.95 6.03
CA ALA A 721 6.14 14.38 7.34
C ALA A 721 6.84 15.75 7.27
N ASP A 722 6.48 16.67 8.16
CA ASP A 722 7.17 17.93 8.40
C ASP A 722 8.46 17.70 9.23
N LEU A 723 9.47 17.10 8.57
CA LEU A 723 10.72 16.61 9.17
C LEU A 723 11.62 17.74 9.69
N ASN A 724 11.49 18.95 9.14
CA ASN A 724 12.23 20.13 9.60
C ASN A 724 11.43 21.07 10.51
N ASN A 725 10.21 20.66 10.90
CA ASN A 725 9.30 21.39 11.78
C ASN A 725 9.01 22.83 11.31
N ASP A 726 9.04 23.12 10.00
CA ASP A 726 8.64 24.42 9.44
C ASP A 726 7.14 24.52 9.10
N GLY A 727 6.42 23.40 9.22
CA GLY A 727 4.97 23.29 9.05
C GLY A 727 4.55 22.85 7.67
N GLN A 728 5.45 22.26 6.89
CA GLN A 728 5.21 21.81 5.52
C GLN A 728 5.66 20.37 5.37
N GLN A 729 4.84 19.53 4.77
CA GLN A 729 5.18 18.12 4.65
C GLN A 729 6.24 17.90 3.56
N ASP A 730 7.39 17.34 3.94
CA ASP A 730 8.30 16.66 3.03
C ASP A 730 7.75 15.26 2.71
N VAL A 731 8.29 14.61 1.67
CA VAL A 731 7.90 13.22 1.32
C VAL A 731 9.12 12.31 1.33
N PHE A 732 9.18 11.40 2.30
CA PHE A 732 10.16 10.31 2.30
C PHE A 732 9.63 9.10 1.52
N ALA A 733 10.51 8.44 0.77
CA ALA A 733 10.19 7.26 -0.02
C ALA A 733 11.30 6.20 0.09
N GLN A 734 10.96 5.02 0.61
CA GLN A 734 11.78 3.82 0.59
C GLN A 734 11.65 3.14 -0.79
N MET A 735 12.80 2.88 -1.41
CA MET A 735 12.90 2.48 -2.82
C MET A 735 13.61 1.15 -2.99
N GLY A 736 13.36 0.50 -4.13
CA GLY A 736 13.92 -0.80 -4.51
C GLY A 736 12.82 -1.79 -4.86
N GLY A 737 13.18 -2.87 -5.56
CA GLY A 737 12.30 -4.01 -5.84
C GLY A 737 12.69 -5.26 -5.08
N ALA A 738 12.23 -6.42 -5.53
CA ALA A 738 12.42 -7.70 -4.84
C ALA A 738 13.68 -8.48 -5.27
N ASN A 739 14.12 -8.32 -6.52
CA ASN A 739 15.30 -9.01 -7.06
C ASN A 739 16.60 -8.45 -6.47
N PHE A 740 17.60 -9.30 -6.24
CA PHE A 740 18.85 -8.89 -5.58
C PHE A 740 19.57 -7.69 -6.24
N SER A 741 19.52 -7.58 -7.57
CA SER A 741 20.05 -6.42 -8.30
C SER A 741 19.21 -5.15 -8.15
N ASP A 742 17.91 -5.28 -7.88
CA ASP A 742 16.88 -4.23 -7.93
C ASP A 742 16.94 -3.25 -6.74
N VAL A 743 18.14 -3.08 -6.19
CA VAL A 743 18.42 -2.13 -5.11
C VAL A 743 18.41 -0.69 -5.64
N ALA A 744 17.72 0.18 -4.94
CA ALA A 744 17.64 1.61 -5.21
C ALA A 744 18.04 2.41 -3.97
N TYR A 745 18.19 3.72 -4.13
CA TYR A 745 18.39 4.64 -3.01
C TYR A 745 17.06 5.25 -2.60
N SER A 746 16.79 5.33 -1.31
CA SER A 746 15.66 6.08 -0.76
C SER A 746 15.74 7.56 -1.16
N ALA A 747 14.57 8.18 -1.29
CA ALA A 747 14.43 9.59 -1.64
C ALA A 747 13.77 10.36 -0.49
N LEU A 748 14.17 11.62 -0.32
CA LEU A 748 13.48 12.59 0.53
C LEU A 748 13.23 13.83 -0.30
N PHE A 749 12.00 14.01 -0.75
CA PHE A 749 11.57 15.15 -1.54
C PHE A 749 11.25 16.30 -0.59
N ALA A 750 12.20 17.22 -0.44
CA ALA A 750 12.04 18.34 0.49
C ALA A 750 11.04 19.37 -0.02
N ASN A 751 10.20 19.88 0.87
CA ASN A 751 9.20 20.88 0.54
C ASN A 751 9.87 22.24 0.22
N PRO A 752 9.61 22.85 -0.95
CA PRO A 752 10.30 24.07 -1.37
C PRO A 752 9.72 25.37 -0.79
N GLY A 753 8.57 25.34 -0.13
CA GLY A 753 7.90 26.54 0.39
C GLY A 753 6.56 26.85 -0.29
N HIS A 754 5.47 26.82 0.48
CA HIS A 754 4.11 27.20 0.07
C HIS A 754 3.56 28.39 0.88
N ARG A 755 2.37 28.87 0.49
CA ARG A 755 1.66 29.96 1.17
C ARG A 755 0.51 29.48 2.05
N GLY A 756 0.24 28.17 2.06
CA GLY A 756 -0.78 27.58 2.92
C GLY A 756 -0.38 27.71 4.38
N ARG A 757 -1.29 28.26 5.18
CA ARG A 757 -1.23 28.29 6.64
C ARG A 757 -1.43 26.86 7.15
N TRP A 758 -0.93 26.52 8.33
CA TRP A 758 -0.95 25.14 8.82
C TRP A 758 -1.37 25.05 10.30
N LEU A 759 -1.62 23.84 10.77
CA LEU A 759 -1.88 23.50 12.17
C LEU A 759 -1.37 22.09 12.43
N VAL A 760 -0.57 21.88 13.48
CA VAL A 760 -0.18 20.53 13.91
C VAL A 760 -0.80 20.22 15.26
N LEU A 761 -1.42 19.04 15.36
CA LEU A 761 -2.12 18.58 16.56
C LEU A 761 -1.54 17.23 17.00
N ARG A 762 -0.86 17.20 18.13
CA ARG A 762 -0.50 15.95 18.82
C ARG A 762 -1.62 15.63 19.81
N LEU A 763 -2.23 14.45 19.68
CA LEU A 763 -3.33 14.03 20.54
C LEU A 763 -2.81 13.00 21.55
N GLU A 764 -3.26 13.07 22.81
CA GLU A 764 -2.98 12.08 23.85
C GLU A 764 -4.30 11.54 24.43
N GLY A 765 -4.53 10.24 24.26
CA GLY A 765 -5.65 9.53 24.87
C GLY A 765 -5.46 9.33 26.38
N ALA A 766 -6.57 9.35 27.13
CA ALA A 766 -6.59 9.07 28.58
C ALA A 766 -7.55 7.92 28.95
N ARG A 767 -8.43 7.56 28.02
CA ARG A 767 -9.31 6.39 27.99
C ARG A 767 -9.22 5.72 26.64
N THR A 768 -9.21 6.53 25.57
CA THR A 768 -8.68 6.12 24.26
C THR A 768 -7.23 5.72 24.41
N ASN A 769 -6.74 4.80 23.57
CA ASN A 769 -5.32 4.50 23.45
C ASN A 769 -4.47 5.78 23.36
N ARG A 770 -3.26 5.74 23.91
CA ARG A 770 -2.46 6.93 24.23
C ARG A 770 -2.02 7.68 22.99
N GLY A 771 -1.64 6.97 21.92
CA GLY A 771 -1.39 7.53 20.59
C GLY A 771 -2.64 8.07 19.87
N ALA A 772 -3.82 8.01 20.49
CA ALA A 772 -5.10 8.50 20.00
C ALA A 772 -5.55 7.95 18.63
N MET A 773 -5.05 6.79 18.20
CA MET A 773 -5.41 6.18 16.92
C MET A 773 -6.91 5.90 16.84
N GLY A 774 -7.51 6.26 15.70
CA GLY A 774 -8.96 6.26 15.48
C GLY A 774 -9.69 7.54 15.92
N ALA A 775 -9.03 8.47 16.63
CA ALA A 775 -9.65 9.74 16.99
C ALA A 775 -9.92 10.60 15.73
N ARG A 776 -11.16 11.11 15.61
CA ARG A 776 -11.60 11.94 14.47
C ARG A 776 -11.51 13.42 14.84
N ILE A 777 -10.80 14.21 14.03
CA ILE A 777 -10.55 15.64 14.20
C ILE A 777 -11.40 16.43 13.20
N ARG A 778 -12.11 17.45 13.69
CA ARG A 778 -12.80 18.46 12.88
C ARG A 778 -12.23 19.85 13.19
N VAL A 779 -11.52 20.45 12.23
CA VAL A 779 -11.05 21.84 12.34
C VAL A 779 -12.04 22.77 11.63
N THR A 780 -12.57 23.75 12.34
CA THR A 780 -13.36 24.85 11.77
C THR A 780 -12.47 26.07 11.63
N ALA A 781 -12.16 26.47 10.40
CA ALA A 781 -11.26 27.58 10.09
C ALA A 781 -11.99 28.71 9.35
N ARG A 782 -11.58 29.96 9.56
CA ARG A 782 -12.08 31.12 8.82
C ARG A 782 -11.08 31.53 7.75
N THR A 783 -11.55 31.63 6.52
CA THR A 783 -10.79 32.11 5.36
C THR A 783 -11.41 33.41 4.81
N PRO A 784 -10.72 34.16 3.95
CA PRO A 784 -11.30 35.29 3.20
C PRO A 784 -12.50 34.93 2.33
N ARG A 785 -12.73 33.65 2.03
CA ARG A 785 -13.90 33.15 1.28
C ARG A 785 -15.03 32.64 2.17
N GLY A 786 -14.89 32.75 3.49
CA GLY A 786 -15.83 32.25 4.49
C GLY A 786 -15.26 31.10 5.34
N ARG A 787 -16.13 30.48 6.13
CA ARG A 787 -15.81 29.34 6.99
C ARG A 787 -15.58 28.08 6.16
N ARG A 788 -14.52 27.33 6.50
CA ARG A 788 -14.24 25.98 5.98
C ARG A 788 -14.16 25.01 7.15
N THR A 789 -14.55 23.77 6.88
CA THR A 789 -14.33 22.62 7.77
C THR A 789 -13.28 21.72 7.12
N LEU A 790 -12.41 21.15 7.95
CA LEU A 790 -11.38 20.17 7.57
C LEU A 790 -11.52 18.95 8.48
N HIS A 791 -11.32 17.78 7.92
CA HIS A 791 -11.47 16.51 8.62
C HIS A 791 -10.18 15.68 8.53
N ARG A 792 -9.77 15.08 9.64
CA ARG A 792 -8.62 14.15 9.72
C ARG A 792 -8.94 13.04 10.72
N THR A 793 -8.33 11.88 10.56
CA THR A 793 -8.39 10.77 11.53
C THR A 793 -6.96 10.45 11.94
N VAL A 794 -6.70 10.23 13.23
CA VAL A 794 -5.35 9.87 13.72
C VAL A 794 -5.04 8.43 13.33
N GLY A 795 -3.90 8.26 12.66
CA GLY A 795 -3.38 6.99 12.19
C GLY A 795 -2.21 7.20 11.23
N THR A 796 -1.61 6.11 10.76
CA THR A 796 -0.38 6.10 9.95
C THR A 796 -0.60 6.38 8.46
N GLY A 797 -1.87 6.51 8.05
CA GLY A 797 -2.31 6.85 6.69
C GLY A 797 -2.55 5.62 5.80
N GLY A 798 -1.67 5.41 4.83
CA GLY A 798 -1.79 4.39 3.81
C GLY A 798 -1.18 3.02 4.16
N SER A 799 -0.62 2.37 3.14
CA SER A 799 0.02 1.05 3.24
C SER A 799 1.47 1.12 2.77
N PHE A 800 2.35 0.33 3.38
CA PHE A 800 3.81 0.23 3.13
C PHE A 800 4.68 1.29 3.80
N GLY A 801 4.14 2.42 4.26
CA GLY A 801 4.86 3.34 5.13
C GLY A 801 3.91 4.06 6.07
N ALA A 802 4.47 4.66 7.12
CA ALA A 802 3.73 5.34 8.17
C ALA A 802 4.09 6.82 8.23
N ASN A 803 3.05 7.66 8.13
CA ASN A 803 3.09 9.07 8.53
C ASN A 803 3.18 9.19 10.06
N PRO A 804 3.56 10.37 10.59
CA PRO A 804 3.48 10.67 12.02
C PRO A 804 2.05 10.55 12.55
N LEU A 805 1.88 10.12 13.81
CA LEU A 805 0.58 10.14 14.49
C LEU A 805 0.10 11.57 14.84
N ARG A 806 1.01 12.56 14.88
CA ARG A 806 0.62 13.97 14.98
C ARG A 806 -0.10 14.41 13.69
N ALA A 807 -1.30 14.96 13.80
CA ALA A 807 -2.07 15.40 12.65
C ALA A 807 -1.51 16.72 12.12
N GLU A 808 -0.88 16.67 10.95
CA GLU A 808 -0.37 17.83 10.19
C GLU A 808 -1.46 18.28 9.20
N ILE A 809 -1.97 19.51 9.36
CA ILE A 809 -3.20 19.98 8.70
C ILE A 809 -2.95 21.29 7.97
N GLY A 810 -3.04 21.26 6.63
CA GLY A 810 -3.14 22.45 5.81
C GLY A 810 -4.45 23.21 6.08
N LEU A 811 -4.36 24.52 6.24
CA LEU A 811 -5.50 25.41 6.44
C LEU A 811 -5.76 26.30 5.20
N GLY A 812 -4.93 26.21 4.17
CA GLY A 812 -4.96 27.07 2.99
C GLY A 812 -4.79 28.54 3.37
N SER A 813 -5.70 29.39 2.91
CA SER A 813 -5.70 30.82 3.26
C SER A 813 -6.53 31.12 4.52
N ALA A 814 -6.41 30.34 5.60
CA ALA A 814 -7.14 30.61 6.84
C ALA A 814 -6.45 31.69 7.70
N ASP A 815 -7.20 32.72 8.06
CA ASP A 815 -6.74 33.80 8.94
C ASP A 815 -6.94 33.45 10.44
N ALA A 816 -7.75 32.44 10.75
CA ALA A 816 -7.96 31.95 12.11
C ALA A 816 -8.50 30.51 12.15
N VAL A 817 -8.17 29.80 13.24
CA VAL A 817 -8.87 28.57 13.66
C VAL A 817 -9.96 29.00 14.64
N GLU A 818 -11.23 28.76 14.31
CA GLU A 818 -12.36 29.15 15.17
C GLU A 818 -12.60 28.11 16.26
N ARG A 819 -12.45 26.83 15.93
CA ARG A 819 -12.55 25.70 16.86
C ARG A 819 -11.90 24.45 16.28
N VAL A 820 -11.27 23.64 17.13
CA VAL A 820 -10.95 22.24 16.86
C VAL A 820 -11.87 21.37 17.70
N GLU A 821 -12.42 20.32 17.11
CA GLU A 821 -13.27 19.34 17.81
C GLU A 821 -12.65 17.96 17.61
N VAL A 822 -12.51 17.19 18.69
CA VAL A 822 -11.94 15.84 18.67
C VAL A 822 -13.00 14.86 19.17
N TYR A 823 -13.33 13.87 18.36
CA TYR A 823 -14.12 12.72 18.78
C TYR A 823 -13.18 11.61 19.26
N TRP A 824 -13.27 11.30 20.56
CA TRP A 824 -12.53 10.23 21.22
C TRP A 824 -13.35 8.93 21.13
N PRO A 825 -12.84 7.87 20.46
CA PRO A 825 -13.64 6.68 20.14
C PRO A 825 -14.08 5.91 21.39
N VAL A 826 -13.17 5.62 22.32
CA VAL A 826 -13.48 4.82 23.53
C VAL A 826 -14.51 5.50 24.43
N THR A 827 -14.40 6.82 24.64
CA THR A 827 -15.38 7.54 25.46
C THR A 827 -16.64 7.95 24.69
N ARG A 828 -16.65 7.77 23.36
CA ARG A 828 -17.63 8.29 22.39
C ARG A 828 -17.98 9.76 22.62
N ARG A 829 -16.98 10.58 23.02
CA ARG A 829 -17.15 12.00 23.38
C ARG A 829 -16.55 12.93 22.34
N LEU A 830 -17.32 13.95 21.97
CA LEU A 830 -16.82 15.10 21.23
C LEU A 830 -16.32 16.18 22.20
N GLU A 831 -15.03 16.43 22.21
CA GLU A 831 -14.37 17.47 22.99
C GLU A 831 -14.05 18.69 22.11
N GLN A 832 -14.08 19.90 22.68
CA GLN A 832 -13.93 21.14 21.94
C GLN A 832 -12.77 21.99 22.48
N PHE A 833 -11.92 22.45 21.58
CA PHE A 833 -10.74 23.26 21.85
C PHE A 833 -10.83 24.57 21.07
N THR A 834 -10.57 25.70 21.73
CA THR A 834 -10.68 27.06 21.19
C THR A 834 -9.48 27.91 21.59
N GLY A 835 -9.21 28.98 20.84
CA GLY A 835 -8.04 29.85 21.09
C GLY A 835 -6.74 29.35 20.45
N LEU A 836 -6.83 28.36 19.56
CA LEU A 836 -5.72 27.90 18.72
C LEU A 836 -5.52 28.87 17.55
N TRP A 837 -4.29 29.00 17.08
CA TRP A 837 -3.93 29.90 15.98
C TRP A 837 -3.30 29.12 14.80
N PRO A 838 -3.45 29.61 13.56
CA PRO A 838 -2.69 29.10 12.43
C PRO A 838 -1.18 29.27 12.62
N ASP A 839 -0.40 28.38 12.01
CA ASP A 839 1.06 28.24 12.06
C ASP A 839 1.58 27.92 13.47
N ARG A 840 0.91 26.99 14.17
CA ARG A 840 1.24 26.56 15.53
C ARG A 840 1.06 25.06 15.72
N ARG A 841 1.76 24.52 16.71
CA ARG A 841 1.66 23.13 17.17
C ARG A 841 0.96 23.09 18.52
N TYR A 842 0.04 22.15 18.73
CA TYR A 842 -0.67 21.99 20.00
C TYR A 842 -0.75 20.54 20.45
N HIS A 843 -0.52 20.31 21.74
CA HIS A 843 -0.85 19.09 22.44
C HIS A 843 -2.28 19.15 22.99
N LEU A 844 -3.12 18.18 22.61
CA LEU A 844 -4.53 18.05 23.01
C LEU A 844 -4.72 16.73 23.76
N ARG A 845 -5.05 16.80 25.05
CA ARG A 845 -5.22 15.62 25.91
C ARG A 845 -6.68 15.36 26.27
N GLU A 846 -7.12 14.11 26.12
CA GLU A 846 -8.51 13.68 26.34
C GLU A 846 -9.05 14.12 27.72
N GLY A 847 -10.21 14.77 27.71
CA GLY A 847 -10.96 15.16 28.90
C GLY A 847 -10.41 16.37 29.66
N THR A 848 -9.41 17.07 29.13
CA THR A 848 -8.81 18.26 29.76
C THR A 848 -9.47 19.59 29.37
N GLY A 849 -10.15 19.64 28.22
CA GLY A 849 -10.72 20.84 27.62
C GLY A 849 -9.70 21.93 27.26
N ARG A 850 -8.40 21.59 27.20
CA ARG A 850 -7.30 22.55 27.05
C ARG A 850 -6.28 22.07 26.01
N ALA A 851 -5.93 22.96 25.10
CA ALA A 851 -4.78 22.78 24.21
C ALA A 851 -3.55 23.45 24.85
N VAL A 852 -2.40 22.79 24.78
CA VAL A 852 -1.10 23.34 25.22
C VAL A 852 -0.25 23.60 23.97
N GLU A 853 0.26 24.82 23.81
CA GLU A 853 1.07 25.17 22.64
C GLU A 853 2.49 24.59 22.76
N GLU A 854 2.91 23.81 21.76
CA GLU A 854 4.22 23.18 21.71
C GLU A 854 5.22 24.04 20.93
N HIS A 855 6.42 24.20 21.49
CA HIS A 855 7.47 25.04 20.93
C HIS A 855 8.66 24.15 20.53
N VAL A 856 8.57 23.53 19.36
CA VAL A 856 9.66 22.74 18.77
C VAL A 856 10.43 23.62 17.77
N PRO A 857 11.78 23.68 17.81
CA PRO A 857 12.56 24.46 16.86
C PRO A 857 12.39 23.96 15.41
N SER A 858 12.05 24.87 14.50
CA SER A 858 12.14 24.65 13.06
C SER A 858 13.58 24.85 12.57
N PHE A 859 14.02 24.10 11.56
CA PHE A 859 15.30 24.34 10.89
C PHE A 859 15.13 24.40 9.36
N ARG A 860 16.20 24.81 8.67
CA ARG A 860 16.25 24.77 7.19
C ARG A 860 17.15 23.65 6.74
N TRP A 861 16.75 22.96 5.68
CA TRP A 861 17.63 22.04 4.98
C TRP A 861 18.95 22.74 4.59
N PRO A 862 20.12 22.08 4.75
CA PRO A 862 21.40 22.64 4.34
C PRO A 862 21.36 23.11 2.88
N SER A 863 22.05 24.19 2.55
CA SER A 863 22.20 24.62 1.14
C SER A 863 22.92 23.54 0.32
N PRO A 864 22.66 23.42 -1.00
CA PRO A 864 23.40 22.54 -1.90
C PRO A 864 24.90 22.87 -1.98
#